data_AF-A0A1Q9GG26-F1
#
_entry.id   AF-A0A1Q9GG26-F1
#
_cell.length_a   1.000
_cell.length_b   1.000
_cell.length_c   1.000
_cell.angle_alpha   90.00
_cell.angle_beta   90.00
_cell.angle_gamma   90.00
#
_symmetry.space_group_name_H-M   'P 1'
#
loop_
_entity.id
_entity.type
_entity.pdbx_description
1 polymer ?
#
loop_
_entity_poly.entity_id
_entity_poly.type
_entity_poly.pdbx_seq_one_letter_code
_entity_poly.pdbx_strand_id
1 'polypeptide(L)'
;MACGGGGKDEPVAAGEAAPALTKFTITVDTPTELLTAKTTGWGVISSAYAEAQANLNEGSFAAVWLDSKGKILERIDIASWQNLGNGTYVIEAGTRLRVNAVLLIDQSPTPDITVTIGDAIPSHLYMAPLVEERIAVSLKSSLAYYALTQRIQIDESWGIFEEIFSNPSRSKLFLFQQDLNAIADDFEATLLPKVGLENMRLSNLISLSIVQSMTAGRMERFVTEQAAAEANVQAILNDGYWKVGSFSSNSGSGILAEQMVYDGQEAEIGETTITEYRWDKNGAEDISLSEVFTYLSGSTSFGSDDITHQVLTSDGWVGLFDYLKVEVATAKTLLLTDAALSKEDETGITMNASVYPLSGKKIHDYLSGKDNHYVTRYVQPEATFEDGAFGFYFTWRPENERYLLCDNSNNNTDCRISPVLLPDTGYTDLDSVLTDPSDAASNIDNINGFKVADNVVVEFITDNVFTARYWVNIAGDSWSVQEVSTWAPINISDKAMLRFEVPAVIKQLSDNYPFEQQNLFLVEDRGFVHIGESLLDNDTFHFSGFDNVAKEQIFAATSRENLPPFGVCNFGDGFGTNLSKFLNAVTECGGDERFTSQSANALVDQHLIQISEQGDISAMILRSNNSWEQYNNTALVPGNRQWALSDEGYLQLTPNSSDADRFDYWSLTSLDRNRGILALKVYSANSETGNQISTLLTKQYAPDQLAACTTQNSGWAQPSATPVTKKTLAQYQEQVALCKVIWEQRNPRFTESLLIGQTGNTSDDKALRFAGDSSRFLKLSDNFEGDFFTGNYIHEGGCKFNIPIRWKLENDGTLYYEAVDGSLNERIAMTDTDGFRFAIKGFNHQTRWQEDANLQFAADDGEMWSDIISLISASSVPNVTHQELLDNPEIPEEGPIAGTVLNDGLECAPPAPPPQPAP
;
A
#
# COMPACT_ATOMS: atom_id res chain seq x y z
N MET A 1 64.09 -16.19 -27.45
CA MET A 1 65.26 -15.80 -28.28
C MET A 1 65.28 -14.28 -28.32
N ALA A 2 66.44 -13.67 -27.97
CA ALA A 2 66.94 -12.31 -28.24
C ALA A 2 66.03 -11.06 -28.24
N CYS A 3 66.59 -10.01 -27.64
CA CYS A 3 66.09 -8.65 -27.45
C CYS A 3 66.05 -7.79 -28.73
N GLY A 4 65.23 -6.74 -28.72
CA GLY A 4 65.31 -5.57 -29.60
C GLY A 4 64.51 -4.42 -28.99
N GLY A 5 65.20 -3.45 -28.37
CA GLY A 5 64.58 -2.27 -27.79
C GLY A 5 64.43 -1.11 -28.78
N GLY A 6 63.53 -0.18 -28.45
CA GLY A 6 63.45 1.13 -29.09
C GLY A 6 62.09 1.80 -28.86
N GLY A 7 62.08 2.90 -28.10
CA GLY A 7 60.97 3.85 -28.03
C GLY A 7 59.97 3.60 -26.90
N LYS A 8 60.18 4.24 -25.75
CA LYS A 8 59.06 4.69 -24.92
C LYS A 8 58.42 5.86 -25.66
N ASP A 9 57.47 5.57 -26.54
CA ASP A 9 56.39 6.51 -26.73
C ASP A 9 55.47 6.28 -25.53
N GLU A 10 55.35 7.31 -24.68
CA GLU A 10 54.18 7.39 -23.80
C GLU A 10 52.94 7.11 -24.67
N PRO A 11 51.94 6.33 -24.22
CA PRO A 11 50.70 6.26 -24.95
C PRO A 11 50.20 7.69 -25.06
N VAL A 12 50.32 8.28 -26.25
CA VAL A 12 49.68 9.54 -26.57
C VAL A 12 48.22 9.28 -26.25
N ALA A 13 47.71 9.94 -25.20
CA ALA A 13 46.30 9.96 -24.88
C ALA A 13 45.59 10.18 -26.21
N ALA A 14 44.75 9.22 -26.61
CA ALA A 14 44.04 9.30 -27.87
C ALA A 14 43.36 10.67 -27.90
N GLY A 15 43.89 11.57 -28.74
CA GLY A 15 43.33 12.90 -28.89
C GLY A 15 41.86 12.76 -29.20
N GLU A 16 41.05 13.55 -28.50
CA GLU A 16 39.60 13.60 -28.61
C GLU A 16 39.21 13.48 -30.08
N ALA A 17 38.60 12.35 -30.44
CA ALA A 17 38.21 12.10 -31.81
C ALA A 17 37.29 13.25 -32.24
N ALA A 18 37.55 13.85 -33.41
CA ALA A 18 36.73 14.94 -33.96
C ALA A 18 35.24 14.62 -33.76
N PRO A 19 34.42 15.61 -33.35
CA PRO A 19 33.02 15.37 -32.97
C PRO A 19 32.31 14.71 -34.15
N ALA A 20 31.91 13.46 -33.95
CA ALA A 20 31.04 12.80 -34.90
C ALA A 20 29.63 13.31 -34.60
N LEU A 21 28.99 13.88 -35.61
CA LEU A 21 27.58 14.23 -35.52
C LEU A 21 26.78 12.93 -35.58
N THR A 22 26.06 12.59 -34.51
CA THR A 22 25.19 11.41 -34.46
C THR A 22 23.74 11.86 -34.43
N LYS A 23 22.90 11.20 -35.23
CA LYS A 23 21.47 11.44 -35.29
C LYS A 23 20.77 10.51 -34.29
N PHE A 24 20.01 11.10 -33.38
CA PHE A 24 19.20 10.41 -32.39
C PHE A 24 17.72 10.64 -32.69
N THR A 25 16.95 9.56 -32.65
CA THR A 25 15.48 9.59 -32.65
C THR A 25 15.01 9.36 -31.22
N ILE A 26 14.29 10.31 -30.66
CA ILE A 26 13.90 10.33 -29.25
C ILE A 26 12.38 10.29 -29.16
N THR A 27 11.86 9.29 -28.45
CA THR A 27 10.44 9.23 -28.07
C THR A 27 10.33 9.60 -26.60
N VAL A 28 9.45 10.55 -26.27
CA VAL A 28 9.26 11.03 -24.90
C VAL A 28 7.88 10.60 -24.41
N ASP A 29 7.89 9.63 -23.50
CA ASP A 29 6.70 9.01 -22.93
C ASP A 29 6.77 9.06 -21.41
N THR A 30 6.25 10.15 -20.88
CA THR A 30 6.33 10.49 -19.47
C THR A 30 4.97 10.93 -18.96
N PRO A 31 4.65 10.68 -17.69
CA PRO A 31 3.40 11.12 -17.08
C PRO A 31 3.21 12.64 -17.24
N THR A 32 2.10 13.05 -17.86
CA THR A 32 1.78 14.49 -18.05
C THR A 32 1.52 15.20 -16.73
N GLU A 33 1.09 14.44 -15.73
CA GLU A 33 0.71 14.97 -14.43
C GLU A 33 1.92 15.21 -13.52
N LEU A 34 3.11 14.71 -13.90
CA LEU A 34 4.38 14.92 -13.20
C LEU A 34 5.15 16.12 -13.77
N LEU A 35 5.30 17.16 -12.97
CA LEU A 35 5.92 18.41 -13.38
C LEU A 35 7.45 18.39 -13.24
N THR A 36 8.16 18.89 -14.24
CA THR A 36 9.63 19.03 -14.26
C THR A 36 10.10 20.38 -13.71
N ALA A 37 9.36 21.48 -13.91
CA ALA A 37 9.72 22.80 -13.35
C ALA A 37 8.65 23.44 -12.46
N LYS A 38 8.95 24.65 -11.99
CA LYS A 38 8.08 25.46 -11.13
C LYS A 38 6.95 26.09 -11.96
N THR A 39 5.86 25.39 -12.19
CA THR A 39 4.63 25.98 -12.73
C THR A 39 3.47 25.85 -11.76
N THR A 40 2.73 26.96 -11.61
CA THR A 40 1.42 27.02 -10.96
C THR A 40 0.38 27.04 -12.08
N GLY A 41 -0.16 25.90 -12.43
CA GLY A 41 -1.24 25.77 -13.41
C GLY A 41 -2.13 24.59 -13.05
N TRP A 42 -3.45 24.83 -13.06
CA TRP A 42 -4.47 23.80 -12.90
C TRP A 42 -4.70 23.07 -14.23
N GLY A 43 -4.62 21.74 -14.22
CA GLY A 43 -5.10 20.86 -15.29
C GLY A 43 -6.39 20.16 -14.88
N VAL A 44 -7.25 19.83 -15.86
CA VAL A 44 -8.58 19.21 -15.66
C VAL A 44 -8.54 17.75 -16.16
N ILE A 45 -8.95 16.82 -15.28
CA ILE A 45 -9.38 15.41 -15.44
C ILE A 45 -8.47 14.45 -16.25
N SER A 46 -7.76 13.63 -15.46
CA SER A 46 -7.34 12.22 -15.51
C SER A 46 -7.11 11.44 -16.83
N SER A 47 -5.93 10.83 -16.91
CA SER A 47 -5.77 9.40 -17.19
C SER A 47 -4.65 8.82 -16.29
N ALA A 48 -4.52 7.49 -16.19
CA ALA A 48 -3.41 6.86 -15.46
C ALA A 48 -2.19 6.61 -16.36
N TYR A 49 -2.20 7.19 -17.57
CA TYR A 49 -1.30 6.87 -18.67
C TYR A 49 -0.43 8.09 -19.00
N ALA A 50 0.84 7.83 -19.37
CA ALA A 50 1.67 8.87 -19.94
C ALA A 50 1.06 9.37 -21.26
N GLU A 51 1.07 10.69 -21.49
CA GLU A 51 0.76 11.23 -22.82
C GLU A 51 2.06 11.65 -23.53
N ALA A 52 2.09 11.40 -24.83
CA ALA A 52 3.10 11.83 -25.76
C ALA A 52 3.30 13.32 -25.60
N GLN A 53 4.50 13.70 -25.18
CA GLN A 53 4.85 15.10 -25.11
C GLN A 53 5.10 15.58 -26.53
N ALA A 54 4.06 15.93 -27.29
CA ALA A 54 4.14 16.30 -28.71
C ALA A 54 4.49 17.78 -28.95
N ASN A 55 4.45 18.60 -27.90
CA ASN A 55 4.60 20.06 -27.96
C ASN A 55 5.89 20.57 -27.31
N LEU A 56 6.89 19.71 -27.11
CA LEU A 56 8.20 20.16 -26.64
C LEU A 56 8.88 20.97 -27.73
N ASN A 57 9.69 21.95 -27.32
CA ASN A 57 10.46 22.78 -28.22
C ASN A 57 11.95 22.46 -28.08
N GLU A 58 12.80 23.01 -28.95
CA GLU A 58 14.25 22.80 -28.89
C GLU A 58 14.84 23.12 -27.50
N GLY A 59 14.32 24.15 -26.80
CA GLY A 59 14.74 24.54 -25.46
C GLY A 59 14.40 23.54 -24.37
N SER A 60 13.49 22.59 -24.63
CA SER A 60 13.16 21.46 -23.75
C SER A 60 14.25 20.39 -23.71
N PHE A 61 15.29 20.47 -24.55
CA PHE A 61 16.34 19.47 -24.65
C PHE A 61 17.72 20.09 -24.36
N ALA A 62 18.52 19.36 -23.59
CA ALA A 62 19.95 19.59 -23.50
C ALA A 62 20.69 18.25 -23.50
N ALA A 63 21.95 18.26 -23.90
CA ALA A 63 22.82 17.09 -23.76
C ALA A 63 24.08 17.50 -23.00
N VAL A 64 24.59 16.61 -22.14
CA VAL A 64 25.75 16.86 -21.28
C VAL A 64 26.68 15.67 -21.26
N TRP A 65 27.97 15.93 -21.03
CA TRP A 65 28.94 14.90 -20.67
C TRP A 65 29.06 14.80 -19.17
N LEU A 66 29.10 13.57 -18.65
CA LEU A 66 29.48 13.28 -17.28
C LEU A 66 30.96 12.88 -17.19
N ASP A 67 31.63 13.33 -16.14
CA ASP A 67 32.99 12.93 -15.78
C ASP A 67 33.04 11.53 -15.13
N SER A 68 34.24 11.10 -14.71
CA SER A 68 34.43 9.80 -14.05
C SER A 68 33.78 9.72 -12.65
N LYS A 69 33.28 10.84 -12.12
CA LYS A 69 32.59 10.95 -10.82
C LYS A 69 31.10 11.23 -10.99
N GLY A 70 30.55 11.12 -12.20
CA GLY A 70 29.14 11.32 -12.47
C GLY A 70 28.69 12.79 -12.34
N LYS A 71 29.61 13.74 -12.44
CA LYS A 71 29.35 15.19 -12.43
C LYS A 71 29.38 15.74 -13.84
N ILE A 72 28.65 16.83 -14.07
CA ILE A 72 28.61 17.47 -15.38
C ILE A 72 30.00 18.03 -15.71
N LEU A 73 30.59 17.53 -16.79
CA LEU A 73 31.86 17.98 -17.34
C LEU A 73 31.66 19.18 -18.27
N GLU A 74 30.77 19.03 -19.24
CA GLU A 74 30.47 20.06 -20.24
C GLU A 74 29.12 19.81 -20.92
N ARG A 75 28.64 20.78 -21.69
CA ARG A 75 27.42 20.68 -22.51
C ARG A 75 27.78 20.20 -23.91
N ILE A 76 26.98 19.29 -24.47
CA ILE A 76 27.08 18.80 -25.84
C ILE A 76 26.26 19.71 -26.76
N ASP A 77 26.86 20.11 -27.88
CA ASP A 77 26.18 20.91 -28.91
C ASP A 77 25.12 20.08 -29.64
N ILE A 78 23.88 20.57 -29.63
CA ILE A 78 22.78 20.10 -30.47
C ILE A 78 22.79 20.96 -31.74
N ALA A 79 23.16 20.36 -32.87
CA ALA A 79 23.32 21.06 -34.14
C ALA A 79 22.02 21.19 -34.93
N SER A 80 21.10 20.24 -34.77
CA SER A 80 19.77 20.28 -35.36
C SER A 80 18.74 19.62 -34.47
N TRP A 81 17.50 20.13 -34.55
CA TRP A 81 16.34 19.61 -33.84
C TRP A 81 15.13 19.63 -34.77
N GLN A 82 14.36 18.55 -34.75
CA GLN A 82 13.13 18.42 -35.53
C GLN A 82 12.06 17.68 -34.72
N ASN A 83 10.86 18.26 -34.65
CA ASN A 83 9.66 17.60 -34.13
C ASN A 83 8.90 16.92 -35.28
N LEU A 84 8.54 15.64 -35.10
CA LEU A 84 7.78 14.86 -36.08
C LEU A 84 6.25 14.90 -35.84
N GLY A 85 5.81 15.52 -34.75
CA GLY A 85 4.39 15.79 -34.43
C GLY A 85 3.66 14.67 -33.71
N ASN A 86 4.32 13.55 -33.44
CA ASN A 86 3.77 12.34 -32.81
C ASN A 86 4.44 12.00 -31.47
N GLY A 87 5.07 12.97 -30.80
CA GLY A 87 5.90 12.74 -29.60
C GLY A 87 7.32 12.25 -29.90
N THR A 88 7.66 12.08 -31.19
CA THR A 88 9.02 11.74 -31.64
C THR A 88 9.78 13.00 -32.08
N TYR A 89 11.02 13.07 -31.61
CA TYR A 89 11.96 14.14 -31.90
C TYR A 89 13.22 13.59 -32.54
N VAL A 90 13.82 14.36 -33.43
CA VAL A 90 15.10 14.02 -34.05
C VAL A 90 16.11 15.08 -33.67
N ILE A 91 17.22 14.65 -33.07
CA ILE A 91 18.29 15.52 -32.60
C ILE A 91 19.61 15.06 -33.23
N GLU A 92 20.36 15.97 -33.85
CA GLU A 92 21.74 15.72 -34.22
C GLU A 92 22.67 16.36 -33.20
N ALA A 93 23.39 15.54 -32.43
CA ALA A 93 24.28 15.99 -31.37
C ALA A 93 25.75 15.73 -31.73
N GLY A 94 26.63 16.62 -31.28
CA GLY A 94 28.09 16.54 -31.46
C GLY A 94 28.77 15.45 -30.63
N THR A 95 28.17 14.26 -30.54
CA THR A 95 28.65 13.14 -29.74
C THR A 95 28.46 11.80 -30.46
N ARG A 96 29.20 10.77 -30.01
CA ARG A 96 29.00 9.37 -30.41
C ARG A 96 28.20 8.65 -29.34
N LEU A 97 27.70 7.46 -29.66
CA LEU A 97 27.05 6.58 -28.68
C LEU A 97 27.99 6.30 -27.50
N ARG A 98 27.59 6.69 -26.27
CA ARG A 98 28.36 6.53 -25.02
C ARG A 98 27.46 6.55 -23.79
N VAL A 99 27.90 5.86 -22.72
CA VAL A 99 27.19 5.77 -21.43
C VAL A 99 27.19 7.07 -20.62
N ASN A 100 28.20 7.93 -20.81
CA ASN A 100 28.36 9.19 -20.08
C ASN A 100 27.92 10.43 -20.88
N ALA A 101 27.39 10.24 -22.09
CA ALA A 101 26.65 11.27 -22.82
C ALA A 101 25.17 11.15 -22.43
N VAL A 102 24.58 12.21 -21.90
CA VAL A 102 23.23 12.16 -21.31
C VAL A 102 22.35 13.19 -21.96
N LEU A 103 21.18 12.76 -22.41
CA LEU A 103 20.08 13.63 -22.80
C LEU A 103 19.31 14.05 -21.55
N LEU A 104 19.05 15.34 -21.42
CA LEU A 104 18.23 15.94 -20.37
C LEU A 104 16.98 16.56 -20.99
N ILE A 105 15.82 16.32 -20.38
CA ILE A 105 14.53 16.82 -20.88
C ILE A 105 13.78 17.57 -19.77
N ASP A 106 13.39 18.81 -20.08
CA ASP A 106 12.43 19.60 -19.28
C ASP A 106 11.13 19.76 -20.06
N GLN A 107 10.04 19.38 -19.41
CA GLN A 107 8.68 19.38 -19.98
C GLN A 107 7.88 20.59 -19.54
N SER A 108 8.49 21.49 -18.77
CA SER A 108 7.90 22.76 -18.42
C SER A 108 7.49 23.56 -19.67
N PRO A 109 6.31 24.23 -19.65
CA PRO A 109 5.92 25.20 -20.67
C PRO A 109 6.98 26.27 -20.94
N THR A 110 7.80 26.58 -19.92
CA THR A 110 9.01 27.39 -20.04
C THR A 110 10.19 26.56 -19.52
N PRO A 111 10.92 25.87 -20.42
CA PRO A 111 12.06 25.05 -20.03
C PRO A 111 13.13 25.86 -19.28
N ASP A 112 13.60 25.33 -18.16
CA ASP A 112 14.70 25.88 -17.35
C ASP A 112 15.76 24.80 -17.17
N ILE A 113 16.46 24.48 -18.26
CA ILE A 113 17.61 23.57 -18.21
C ILE A 113 18.86 24.36 -17.86
N THR A 114 18.97 24.71 -16.58
CA THR A 114 20.17 25.32 -16.01
C THR A 114 21.12 24.22 -15.54
N VAL A 115 22.28 24.13 -16.19
CA VAL A 115 23.31 23.11 -15.92
C VAL A 115 24.59 23.80 -15.46
N THR A 116 25.11 23.39 -14.30
CA THR A 116 26.36 23.91 -13.75
C THR A 116 27.47 22.87 -13.88
N ILE A 117 28.60 23.26 -14.47
CA ILE A 117 29.79 22.38 -14.58
C ILE A 117 30.30 22.05 -13.17
N GLY A 118 30.57 20.77 -12.93
CA GLY A 118 31.04 20.23 -11.64
C GLY A 118 29.94 19.82 -10.66
N ASP A 119 28.67 20.10 -10.99
CA ASP A 119 27.51 19.67 -10.20
C ASP A 119 26.94 18.34 -10.70
N ALA A 120 26.08 17.73 -9.89
CA ALA A 120 25.27 16.57 -10.29
C ALA A 120 24.18 16.98 -11.31
N ILE A 121 23.64 16.00 -12.05
CA ILE A 121 22.45 16.23 -12.88
C ILE A 121 21.31 16.75 -11.99
N PRO A 122 20.60 17.82 -12.38
CA PRO A 122 19.45 18.30 -11.62
C PRO A 122 18.33 17.26 -11.50
N SER A 123 17.85 17.00 -10.28
CA SER A 123 16.80 16.00 -9.98
C SER A 123 15.39 16.36 -10.47
N HIS A 124 15.24 17.46 -11.21
CA HIS A 124 13.96 17.91 -11.74
C HIS A 124 13.84 17.68 -13.25
N LEU A 125 14.85 17.08 -13.87
CA LEU A 125 14.91 16.78 -15.30
C LEU A 125 14.79 15.27 -15.53
N TYR A 126 14.08 14.89 -16.59
CA TYR A 126 14.18 13.52 -17.10
C TYR A 126 15.53 13.31 -17.78
N MET A 127 16.03 12.08 -17.78
CA MET A 127 17.36 11.76 -18.28
C MET A 127 17.43 10.40 -18.96
N ALA A 128 18.18 10.33 -20.05
CA ALA A 128 18.47 9.08 -20.72
C ALA A 128 19.91 9.07 -21.28
N PRO A 129 20.64 7.95 -21.19
CA PRO A 129 21.96 7.84 -21.77
C PRO A 129 21.87 7.74 -23.30
N LEU A 130 22.82 8.37 -24.00
CA LEU A 130 22.91 8.35 -25.46
C LEU A 130 23.70 7.13 -25.94
N VAL A 131 23.19 5.91 -25.68
CA VAL A 131 23.89 4.64 -25.96
C VAL A 131 23.44 3.97 -27.26
N GLU A 132 22.34 4.43 -27.84
CA GLU A 132 21.77 3.96 -29.10
C GLU A 132 21.17 5.11 -29.93
N GLU A 133 20.89 4.87 -31.22
CA GLU A 133 20.36 5.89 -32.14
C GLU A 133 18.86 6.14 -31.94
N ARG A 134 18.14 5.25 -31.27
CA ARG A 134 16.71 5.36 -30.98
C ARG A 134 16.50 5.19 -29.49
N ILE A 135 16.01 6.23 -28.82
CA ILE A 135 15.99 6.32 -27.37
C ILE A 135 14.55 6.60 -26.94
N ALA A 136 14.01 5.82 -26.01
CA ALA A 136 12.81 6.23 -25.28
C ALA A 136 13.19 6.83 -23.94
N VAL A 137 12.56 7.96 -23.62
CA VAL A 137 12.67 8.61 -22.32
C VAL A 137 11.35 8.43 -21.60
N SER A 138 11.41 7.67 -20.50
CA SER A 138 10.28 7.39 -19.62
C SER A 138 10.66 7.64 -18.16
N LEU A 139 9.66 7.63 -17.27
CA LEU A 139 9.91 7.78 -15.82
C LEU A 139 10.79 6.64 -15.30
N LYS A 140 10.47 5.37 -15.66
CA LYS A 140 11.23 4.19 -15.21
C LYS A 140 12.69 4.20 -15.67
N SER A 141 12.94 4.51 -16.95
CA SER A 141 14.29 4.60 -17.51
C SER A 141 15.09 5.76 -16.89
N SER A 142 14.44 6.91 -16.65
CA SER A 142 15.07 8.04 -15.97
C SER A 142 15.43 7.72 -14.52
N LEU A 143 14.59 6.99 -13.77
CA LEU A 143 14.87 6.56 -12.41
C LEU A 143 16.03 5.54 -12.34
N ALA A 144 16.09 4.60 -13.30
CA ALA A 144 17.20 3.66 -13.45
C ALA A 144 18.54 4.38 -13.67
N TYR A 145 18.57 5.34 -14.61
CA TYR A 145 19.77 6.12 -14.85
C TYR A 145 20.11 7.06 -13.69
N TYR A 146 19.11 7.67 -13.05
CA TYR A 146 19.30 8.48 -11.84
C TYR A 146 19.98 7.66 -10.73
N ALA A 147 19.48 6.46 -10.43
CA ALA A 147 20.06 5.54 -9.45
C ALA A 147 21.54 5.25 -9.75
N LEU A 148 21.88 5.02 -11.02
CA LEU A 148 23.26 4.79 -11.46
C LEU A 148 24.12 6.02 -11.20
N THR A 149 23.67 7.21 -11.56
CA THR A 149 24.44 8.45 -11.35
C THR A 149 24.66 8.74 -9.86
N GLN A 150 23.69 8.47 -9.00
CA GLN A 150 23.85 8.57 -7.55
C GLN A 150 24.91 7.59 -7.05
N ARG A 151 24.91 6.34 -7.55
CA ARG A 151 25.92 5.35 -7.18
C ARG A 151 27.32 5.77 -7.61
N ILE A 152 27.49 6.25 -8.84
CA ILE A 152 28.78 6.74 -9.35
C ILE A 152 29.32 7.89 -8.47
N GLN A 153 28.43 8.77 -8.00
CA GLN A 153 28.83 9.87 -7.12
C GLN A 153 29.27 9.38 -5.73
N ILE A 154 28.62 8.34 -5.19
CA ILE A 154 28.99 7.71 -3.92
C ILE A 154 30.35 7.00 -4.04
N ASP A 155 30.54 6.26 -5.12
CA ASP A 155 31.77 5.47 -5.36
C ASP A 155 32.94 6.31 -5.90
N GLU A 156 32.64 7.52 -6.38
CA GLU A 156 33.55 8.36 -7.19
C GLU A 156 34.15 7.62 -8.41
N SER A 157 33.43 6.65 -8.98
CA SER A 157 33.86 5.80 -10.12
C SER A 157 32.66 5.18 -10.85
N TRP A 158 32.84 4.81 -12.12
CA TRP A 158 31.86 4.04 -12.89
C TRP A 158 31.83 2.54 -12.53
N GLY A 159 32.73 2.08 -11.65
CA GLY A 159 32.70 0.73 -11.08
C GLY A 159 32.74 -0.37 -12.14
N ILE A 160 31.75 -1.26 -12.12
CA ILE A 160 31.61 -2.36 -13.10
C ILE A 160 31.45 -1.85 -14.55
N PHE A 161 31.08 -0.59 -14.75
CA PHE A 161 30.90 0.02 -16.07
C PHE A 161 32.12 0.80 -16.56
N GLU A 162 33.23 0.84 -15.80
CA GLU A 162 34.44 1.60 -16.14
C GLU A 162 35.04 1.19 -17.49
N GLU A 163 34.93 -0.08 -17.86
CA GLU A 163 35.39 -0.58 -19.16
C GLU A 163 34.56 -0.04 -20.33
N ILE A 164 33.23 0.05 -20.15
CA ILE A 164 32.30 0.55 -21.17
C ILE A 164 32.44 2.08 -21.28
N PHE A 165 32.61 2.76 -20.14
CA PHE A 165 32.93 4.18 -20.06
C PHE A 165 34.22 4.52 -20.83
N SER A 166 35.28 3.75 -20.59
CA SER A 166 36.59 3.97 -21.22
C SER A 166 36.62 3.54 -22.69
N ASN A 167 35.91 2.47 -23.05
CA ASN A 167 35.92 1.88 -24.39
C ASN A 167 34.50 1.45 -24.85
N PRO A 168 33.69 2.39 -25.36
CA PRO A 168 32.29 2.17 -25.70
C PRO A 168 32.13 1.47 -27.06
N SER A 169 32.19 0.13 -27.08
CA SER A 169 31.83 -0.65 -28.28
C SER A 169 30.32 -0.84 -28.37
N ARG A 170 29.77 -0.98 -29.59
CA ARG A 170 28.33 -1.19 -29.80
C ARG A 170 27.77 -2.36 -28.98
N SER A 171 28.47 -3.49 -28.95
CA SER A 171 28.03 -4.66 -28.18
C SER A 171 27.99 -4.40 -26.67
N LYS A 172 28.95 -3.64 -26.13
CA LYS A 172 28.97 -3.29 -24.70
C LYS A 172 27.89 -2.27 -24.33
N LEU A 173 27.65 -1.29 -25.20
CA LEU A 173 26.58 -0.30 -25.02
C LEU A 173 25.20 -0.98 -25.04
N PHE A 174 25.02 -1.97 -25.91
CA PHE A 174 23.81 -2.78 -25.95
C PHE A 174 23.58 -3.55 -24.65
N LEU A 175 24.60 -4.25 -24.14
CA LEU A 175 24.49 -4.96 -22.85
C LEU A 175 24.19 -4.00 -21.68
N PHE A 176 24.87 -2.85 -21.64
CA PHE A 176 24.58 -1.80 -20.66
C PHE A 176 23.12 -1.31 -20.72
N GLN A 177 22.55 -1.17 -21.92
CA GLN A 177 21.16 -0.79 -22.08
C GLN A 177 20.21 -1.89 -21.59
N GLN A 178 20.53 -3.16 -21.82
CA GLN A 178 19.77 -4.28 -21.26
C GLN A 178 19.80 -4.28 -19.72
N ASP A 179 20.97 -4.04 -19.13
CA ASP A 179 21.12 -3.92 -17.66
C ASP A 179 20.26 -2.79 -17.10
N LEU A 180 20.28 -1.60 -17.71
CA LEU A 180 19.44 -0.48 -17.30
C LEU A 180 17.95 -0.77 -17.47
N ASN A 181 17.57 -1.47 -18.53
CA ASN A 181 16.18 -1.87 -18.77
C ASN A 181 15.70 -2.84 -17.70
N ALA A 182 16.52 -3.81 -17.30
CA ALA A 182 16.18 -4.73 -16.22
C ALA A 182 15.94 -3.99 -14.89
N ILE A 183 16.71 -2.94 -14.60
CA ILE A 183 16.50 -2.09 -13.42
C ILE A 183 15.22 -1.25 -13.57
N ALA A 184 14.95 -0.72 -14.75
CA ALA A 184 13.76 0.07 -15.04
C ALA A 184 12.48 -0.77 -14.92
N ASP A 185 12.48 -1.99 -15.46
CA ASP A 185 11.38 -2.96 -15.36
C ASP A 185 11.12 -3.32 -13.88
N ASP A 186 12.18 -3.48 -13.08
CA ASP A 186 12.05 -3.66 -11.63
C ASP A 186 11.39 -2.47 -10.95
N PHE A 187 11.75 -1.23 -11.29
CA PHE A 187 11.10 -0.05 -10.71
C PHE A 187 9.64 0.08 -11.14
N GLU A 188 9.31 -0.30 -12.36
CA GLU A 188 7.93 -0.37 -12.85
C GLU A 188 7.10 -1.37 -12.05
N ALA A 189 7.66 -2.55 -11.75
CA ALA A 189 6.95 -3.56 -10.97
C ALA A 189 6.87 -3.23 -9.47
N THR A 190 7.87 -2.51 -8.92
CA THR A 190 8.05 -2.40 -7.45
C THR A 190 7.74 -1.02 -6.88
N LEU A 191 8.18 0.05 -7.56
CA LEU A 191 8.16 1.42 -7.04
C LEU A 191 6.98 2.21 -7.62
N LEU A 192 6.78 2.17 -8.94
CA LEU A 192 5.74 2.96 -9.61
C LEU A 192 4.32 2.68 -9.08
N PRO A 193 3.94 1.45 -8.70
CA PRO A 193 2.61 1.17 -8.12
C PRO A 193 2.41 1.78 -6.72
N LYS A 194 3.47 2.27 -6.08
CA LYS A 194 3.46 2.81 -4.71
C LYS A 194 3.54 4.34 -4.66
N VAL A 195 3.70 5.00 -5.81
CA VAL A 195 3.86 6.47 -5.90
C VAL A 195 2.79 7.08 -6.80
N GLY A 196 2.11 8.09 -6.29
CA GLY A 196 1.11 8.84 -7.05
C GLY A 196 1.73 10.07 -7.70
N LEU A 197 1.51 10.26 -9.00
CA LEU A 197 2.27 11.20 -9.83
C LEU A 197 1.60 12.57 -9.99
N GLU A 198 0.30 12.65 -9.79
CA GLU A 198 -0.49 13.81 -10.18
C GLU A 198 -0.20 15.07 -9.34
N ASN A 199 0.10 16.19 -10.02
CA ASN A 199 0.49 17.47 -9.41
C ASN A 199 1.76 17.36 -8.53
N MET A 200 2.57 16.33 -8.74
CA MET A 200 3.86 16.18 -8.09
C MET A 200 4.95 16.77 -8.99
N ARG A 201 6.05 17.22 -8.38
CA ARG A 201 7.27 17.54 -9.11
C ARG A 201 8.17 16.33 -9.16
N LEU A 202 8.88 16.11 -10.26
CA LEU A 202 9.88 15.03 -10.35
C LEU A 202 10.91 15.11 -9.21
N SER A 203 11.34 16.32 -8.83
CA SER A 203 12.22 16.51 -7.67
C SER A 203 11.59 16.17 -6.33
N ASN A 204 10.28 16.38 -6.17
CA ASN A 204 9.56 15.97 -4.97
C ASN A 204 9.39 14.44 -4.94
N LEU A 205 9.10 13.81 -6.09
CA LEU A 205 9.03 12.36 -6.23
C LEU A 205 10.35 11.72 -5.82
N ILE A 206 11.45 12.18 -6.41
CA ILE A 206 12.80 11.67 -6.13
C ILE A 206 13.22 11.95 -4.67
N SER A 207 12.60 12.93 -4.01
CA SER A 207 12.83 13.19 -2.58
C SER A 207 12.04 12.31 -1.63
N LEU A 208 11.06 11.52 -2.11
CA LEU A 208 10.32 10.57 -1.28
C LEU A 208 11.27 9.51 -0.73
N SER A 209 11.07 9.14 0.54
CA SER A 209 11.97 8.20 1.22
C SER A 209 11.95 6.83 0.56
N ILE A 210 10.77 6.40 0.09
CA ILE A 210 10.60 5.13 -0.63
C ILE A 210 11.35 5.13 -1.97
N VAL A 211 11.32 6.23 -2.72
CA VAL A 211 12.00 6.34 -4.01
C VAL A 211 13.51 6.30 -3.81
N GLN A 212 14.04 7.06 -2.85
CA GLN A 212 15.47 7.04 -2.52
C GLN A 212 15.94 5.66 -2.07
N SER A 213 15.18 5.04 -1.17
CA SER A 213 15.51 3.73 -0.61
C SER A 213 15.50 2.63 -1.69
N MET A 214 14.46 2.57 -2.54
CA MET A 214 14.36 1.56 -3.59
C MET A 214 15.38 1.77 -4.70
N THR A 215 15.63 3.03 -5.12
CA THR A 215 16.61 3.32 -6.16
C THR A 215 18.04 3.00 -5.72
N ALA A 216 18.41 3.41 -4.50
CA ALA A 216 19.72 3.11 -3.93
C ALA A 216 19.91 1.60 -3.72
N GLY A 217 18.92 0.94 -3.09
CA GLY A 217 18.99 -0.49 -2.77
C GLY A 217 19.07 -1.38 -4.01
N ARG A 218 18.25 -1.10 -5.04
CA ARG A 218 18.27 -1.88 -6.27
C ARG A 218 19.60 -1.75 -7.01
N MET A 219 20.15 -0.54 -7.06
CA MET A 219 21.46 -0.30 -7.69
C MET A 219 22.61 -0.96 -6.90
N GLU A 220 22.58 -0.90 -5.57
CA GLU A 220 23.56 -1.57 -4.70
C GLU A 220 23.55 -3.09 -4.91
N ARG A 221 22.37 -3.71 -4.93
CA ARG A 221 22.21 -5.14 -5.21
C ARG A 221 22.74 -5.49 -6.60
N PHE A 222 22.31 -4.77 -7.63
CA PHE A 222 22.74 -5.01 -9.01
C PHE A 222 24.27 -4.95 -9.15
N VAL A 223 24.92 -3.89 -8.64
CA VAL A 223 26.38 -3.75 -8.72
C VAL A 223 27.10 -4.87 -7.98
N THR A 224 26.58 -5.30 -6.83
CA THR A 224 27.18 -6.38 -6.04
C THR A 224 27.04 -7.74 -6.74
N GLU A 225 25.88 -8.02 -7.33
CA GLU A 225 25.63 -9.24 -8.10
C GLU A 225 26.54 -9.33 -9.35
N GLN A 226 26.71 -8.23 -10.08
CA GLN A 226 27.61 -8.18 -11.24
C GLN A 226 29.10 -8.32 -10.88
N ALA A 227 29.48 -7.94 -9.66
CA ALA A 227 30.85 -8.09 -9.16
C ALA A 227 31.11 -9.44 -8.47
N ALA A 228 30.13 -10.34 -8.42
CA ALA A 228 30.21 -11.60 -7.71
C ALA A 228 31.26 -12.56 -8.29
N ALA A 229 31.87 -13.38 -7.43
CA ALA A 229 32.88 -14.34 -7.83
C ALA A 229 32.25 -15.68 -8.26
N GLU A 230 32.83 -16.36 -9.25
CA GLU A 230 32.38 -17.71 -9.67
C GLU A 230 32.34 -18.66 -8.45
N ALA A 231 31.21 -19.35 -8.27
CA ALA A 231 30.95 -20.20 -7.11
C ALA A 231 31.00 -21.70 -7.46
N ASN A 232 31.13 -22.54 -6.43
CA ASN A 232 30.90 -23.98 -6.56
C ASN A 232 29.39 -24.26 -6.50
N VAL A 233 28.74 -24.32 -7.66
CA VAL A 233 27.28 -24.46 -7.74
C VAL A 233 26.77 -25.78 -7.17
N GLN A 234 27.53 -26.87 -7.30
CA GLN A 234 27.19 -28.15 -6.69
C GLN A 234 27.22 -28.07 -5.15
N ALA A 235 28.22 -27.39 -4.58
CA ALA A 235 28.27 -27.21 -3.13
C ALA A 235 27.07 -26.39 -2.64
N ILE A 236 26.69 -25.33 -3.36
CA ILE A 236 25.50 -24.52 -3.04
C ILE A 236 24.23 -25.37 -3.02
N LEU A 237 24.02 -26.26 -4.00
CA LEU A 237 22.85 -27.14 -4.00
C LEU A 237 22.86 -28.18 -2.89
N ASN A 238 24.04 -28.74 -2.58
CA ASN A 238 24.18 -29.74 -1.52
C ASN A 238 23.91 -29.14 -0.13
N ASP A 239 24.33 -27.89 0.09
CA ASP A 239 24.05 -27.14 1.33
C ASP A 239 22.63 -26.54 1.33
N GLY A 240 22.06 -26.35 0.14
CA GLY A 240 20.78 -25.73 -0.12
C GLY A 240 20.86 -24.20 -0.25
N TYR A 241 20.03 -23.64 -1.15
CA TYR A 241 19.85 -22.20 -1.27
C TYR A 241 18.38 -21.81 -1.13
N TRP A 242 18.16 -20.54 -0.78
CA TRP A 242 16.85 -19.97 -0.53
C TRP A 242 16.52 -18.88 -1.54
N LYS A 243 15.34 -18.97 -2.15
CA LYS A 243 14.67 -17.83 -2.80
C LYS A 243 13.70 -17.22 -1.82
N VAL A 244 13.63 -15.90 -1.78
CA VAL A 244 12.66 -15.17 -0.95
C VAL A 244 11.82 -14.31 -1.89
N GLY A 245 10.52 -14.50 -1.84
CA GLY A 245 9.50 -13.76 -2.57
C GLY A 245 8.45 -13.16 -1.62
N SER A 246 7.52 -12.41 -2.18
CA SER A 246 6.45 -11.76 -1.41
C SER A 246 5.20 -11.57 -2.25
N PHE A 247 4.04 -11.60 -1.59
CA PHE A 247 2.75 -11.42 -2.26
C PHE A 247 1.86 -10.43 -1.49
N SER A 248 0.91 -9.82 -2.18
CA SER A 248 -0.09 -8.92 -1.60
C SER A 248 -1.38 -8.93 -2.42
N SER A 249 -2.52 -9.12 -1.76
CA SER A 249 -3.87 -9.11 -2.32
C SER A 249 -4.91 -8.75 -1.25
N ASN A 250 -6.17 -8.62 -1.65
CA ASN A 250 -7.29 -8.49 -0.70
C ASN A 250 -7.51 -9.73 0.19
N SER A 251 -6.94 -10.89 -0.17
CA SER A 251 -6.93 -12.09 0.70
C SER A 251 -5.80 -12.09 1.73
N GLY A 252 -4.77 -11.26 1.53
CA GLY A 252 -3.66 -11.11 2.48
C GLY A 252 -2.36 -10.69 1.82
N SER A 253 -1.34 -10.46 2.63
CA SER A 253 0.04 -10.31 2.17
C SER A 253 0.94 -11.23 2.97
N GLY A 254 2.10 -11.57 2.42
CA GLY A 254 3.01 -12.51 3.05
C GLY A 254 4.36 -12.62 2.34
N ILE A 255 5.19 -13.50 2.90
CA ILE A 255 6.49 -13.89 2.36
C ILE A 255 6.38 -15.33 1.89
N LEU A 256 6.93 -15.57 0.71
CA LEU A 256 7.16 -16.92 0.21
C LEU A 256 8.67 -17.14 0.27
N ALA A 257 9.08 -18.33 0.68
CA ALA A 257 10.47 -18.71 0.63
C ALA A 257 10.58 -20.14 0.13
N GLU A 258 11.47 -20.38 -0.81
CA GLU A 258 11.67 -21.69 -1.40
C GLU A 258 13.09 -22.12 -1.10
N GLN A 259 13.25 -23.32 -0.58
CA GLN A 259 14.55 -23.95 -0.43
C GLN A 259 14.71 -25.01 -1.51
N MET A 260 15.80 -24.96 -2.27
CA MET A 260 16.20 -26.05 -3.16
C MET A 260 17.42 -26.75 -2.59
N VAL A 261 17.36 -28.07 -2.48
CA VAL A 261 18.45 -28.96 -2.03
C VAL A 261 18.61 -30.10 -3.03
N TYR A 262 19.86 -30.55 -3.21
CA TYR A 262 20.19 -31.73 -4.01
C TYR A 262 21.08 -32.67 -3.21
N ASP A 263 20.74 -33.96 -3.17
CA ASP A 263 21.48 -34.95 -2.38
C ASP A 263 22.47 -35.80 -3.21
N GLY A 264 22.65 -35.49 -4.50
CA GLY A 264 23.53 -36.23 -5.40
C GLY A 264 25.01 -35.87 -5.29
N GLN A 265 25.87 -36.85 -5.55
CA GLN A 265 27.31 -36.65 -5.63
C GLN A 265 27.80 -36.77 -7.08
N GLU A 266 28.57 -35.78 -7.54
CA GLU A 266 29.12 -35.72 -8.91
C GLU A 266 28.06 -35.99 -10.00
N ALA A 267 28.29 -36.99 -10.87
CA ALA A 267 27.44 -37.35 -12.00
C ALA A 267 26.38 -38.42 -11.67
N GLU A 268 26.16 -38.74 -10.38
CA GLU A 268 25.09 -39.66 -9.96
C GLU A 268 23.76 -38.91 -9.88
N ILE A 269 22.67 -39.55 -10.31
CA ILE A 269 21.32 -38.98 -10.22
C ILE A 269 20.90 -38.99 -8.74
N GLY A 270 20.94 -37.83 -8.09
CA GLY A 270 20.34 -37.56 -6.78
C GLY A 270 18.86 -37.16 -6.87
N GLU A 271 18.20 -37.08 -5.73
CA GLU A 271 16.89 -36.48 -5.56
C GLU A 271 17.03 -34.96 -5.41
N THR A 272 16.19 -34.23 -6.17
CA THR A 272 16.03 -32.79 -5.96
C THR A 272 14.84 -32.58 -5.04
N THR A 273 15.05 -31.83 -3.96
CA THR A 273 14.02 -31.41 -3.01
C THR A 273 13.81 -29.92 -3.13
N ILE A 274 12.56 -29.50 -3.39
CA ILE A 274 12.16 -28.10 -3.30
C ILE A 274 11.11 -28.00 -2.20
N THR A 275 11.39 -27.23 -1.16
CA THR A 275 10.46 -27.00 -0.05
C THR A 275 9.99 -25.56 -0.09
N GLU A 276 8.67 -25.40 -0.17
CA GLU A 276 8.00 -24.11 -0.15
C GLU A 276 7.54 -23.77 1.26
N TYR A 277 7.88 -22.58 1.67
CA TYR A 277 7.51 -22.00 2.93
C TYR A 277 6.68 -20.75 2.68
N ARG A 278 5.64 -20.59 3.49
CA ARG A 278 4.82 -19.40 3.49
C ARG A 278 4.76 -18.81 4.87
N TRP A 279 4.82 -17.50 4.91
CA TRP A 279 4.36 -16.72 6.03
C TRP A 279 3.07 -16.01 5.62
N ASP A 280 1.99 -16.27 6.34
CA ASP A 280 0.77 -15.49 6.29
C ASP A 280 0.79 -14.44 7.40
N LYS A 281 0.35 -13.22 7.06
CA LYS A 281 0.19 -12.11 8.00
C LYS A 281 -0.90 -12.41 9.04
N ASN A 282 -0.60 -13.23 10.05
CA ASN A 282 -1.40 -13.36 11.26
C ASN A 282 -0.91 -12.34 12.29
N GLY A 283 -1.33 -11.07 12.16
CA GLY A 283 -0.74 -9.89 12.84
C GLY A 283 -0.71 -9.81 14.38
N ALA A 284 -0.43 -10.91 15.09
CA ALA A 284 -0.19 -11.04 16.51
C ALA A 284 1.03 -11.94 16.86
N GLU A 285 1.57 -12.71 15.90
CA GLU A 285 2.72 -13.61 16.14
C GLU A 285 3.97 -13.11 15.41
N ASP A 286 5.16 -13.44 15.96
CA ASP A 286 6.42 -13.28 15.26
C ASP A 286 6.38 -14.02 13.92
N ILE A 287 7.10 -13.51 12.92
CA ILE A 287 7.14 -14.06 11.57
C ILE A 287 7.68 -15.50 11.62
N SER A 288 6.78 -16.49 11.56
CA SER A 288 7.14 -17.90 11.46
C SER A 288 6.78 -18.43 10.09
N LEU A 289 7.81 -18.85 9.34
CA LEU A 289 7.62 -19.61 8.10
C LEU A 289 7.04 -20.99 8.42
N SER A 290 5.96 -21.34 7.73
CA SER A 290 5.40 -22.69 7.74
C SER A 290 5.67 -23.35 6.41
N GLU A 291 6.17 -24.58 6.43
CA GLU A 291 6.24 -25.42 5.22
C GLU A 291 4.81 -25.67 4.71
N VAL A 292 4.57 -25.38 3.44
CA VAL A 292 3.27 -25.58 2.78
C VAL A 292 3.32 -26.76 1.83
N PHE A 293 4.45 -26.96 1.17
CA PHE A 293 4.62 -27.99 0.16
C PHE A 293 6.08 -28.43 0.05
N THR A 294 6.29 -29.71 -0.24
CA THR A 294 7.61 -30.24 -0.59
C THR A 294 7.50 -31.07 -1.87
N TYR A 295 8.24 -30.64 -2.88
CA TYR A 295 8.50 -31.38 -4.10
C TYR A 295 9.69 -32.33 -3.92
N LEU A 296 9.53 -33.57 -4.38
CA LEU A 296 10.54 -34.60 -4.47
C LEU A 296 10.55 -35.14 -5.90
N SER A 297 11.69 -34.98 -6.60
CA SER A 297 11.78 -35.31 -8.03
C SER A 297 11.52 -36.77 -8.38
N GLY A 298 11.60 -37.68 -7.40
CA GLY A 298 11.33 -39.10 -7.61
C GLY A 298 9.90 -39.55 -7.28
N SER A 299 9.08 -38.73 -6.62
CA SER A 299 7.83 -39.22 -6.01
C SER A 299 6.64 -38.26 -6.01
N THR A 300 6.83 -36.97 -6.21
CA THR A 300 5.72 -36.01 -6.29
C THR A 300 4.91 -36.19 -7.58
N SER A 301 3.58 -36.22 -7.44
CA SER A 301 2.64 -36.28 -8.55
C SER A 301 1.91 -34.95 -8.74
N PHE A 302 1.78 -34.50 -9.98
CA PHE A 302 1.08 -33.26 -10.34
C PHE A 302 -0.23 -33.53 -11.10
N GLY A 303 -1.22 -32.67 -10.88
CA GLY A 303 -2.47 -32.60 -11.63
C GLY A 303 -2.39 -31.65 -12.82
N SER A 304 -3.44 -31.60 -13.63
CA SER A 304 -3.53 -30.64 -14.76
C SER A 304 -3.55 -29.18 -14.31
N ASP A 305 -4.05 -28.92 -13.11
CA ASP A 305 -4.22 -27.57 -12.58
C ASP A 305 -2.89 -26.99 -12.08
N ASP A 306 -1.84 -27.81 -12.00
CA ASP A 306 -0.49 -27.41 -11.60
C ASP A 306 0.36 -26.96 -12.82
N ILE A 307 -0.20 -27.01 -14.05
CA ILE A 307 0.53 -26.66 -15.28
C ILE A 307 0.65 -25.13 -15.38
N THR A 308 1.89 -24.63 -15.38
CA THR A 308 2.16 -23.18 -15.53
C THR A 308 2.25 -22.78 -17.01
N HIS A 309 3.00 -23.57 -17.77
CA HIS A 309 3.24 -23.39 -19.20
C HIS A 309 3.27 -24.74 -19.90
N GLN A 310 3.33 -24.74 -21.22
CA GLN A 310 3.58 -25.88 -22.06
C GLN A 310 4.86 -25.63 -22.87
N VAL A 311 5.76 -26.61 -22.91
CA VAL A 311 6.95 -26.56 -23.76
C VAL A 311 6.75 -27.45 -24.98
N LEU A 312 7.25 -27.00 -26.14
CA LEU A 312 7.28 -27.84 -27.33
C LEU A 312 8.41 -28.87 -27.24
N THR A 313 8.06 -30.15 -27.38
CA THR A 313 8.98 -31.29 -27.49
C THR A 313 8.80 -32.01 -28.83
N SER A 314 9.52 -33.10 -29.06
CA SER A 314 9.28 -33.98 -30.23
C SER A 314 7.92 -34.68 -30.19
N ASP A 315 7.33 -34.85 -28.99
CA ASP A 315 6.04 -35.51 -28.80
C ASP A 315 4.87 -34.51 -28.77
N GLY A 316 5.15 -33.21 -28.92
CA GLY A 316 4.18 -32.11 -28.92
C GLY A 316 4.30 -31.21 -27.69
N TRP A 317 3.20 -30.54 -27.35
CA TRP A 317 3.12 -29.64 -26.19
C TRP A 317 3.03 -30.44 -24.89
N VAL A 318 4.02 -30.27 -24.01
CA VAL A 318 4.11 -30.94 -22.70
C VAL A 318 3.98 -29.88 -21.59
N GLY A 319 3.09 -30.11 -20.63
CA GLY A 319 2.89 -29.20 -19.50
C GLY A 319 4.09 -29.17 -18.55
N LEU A 320 4.46 -27.97 -18.10
CA LEU A 320 5.50 -27.67 -17.11
C LEU A 320 4.88 -27.41 -15.74
N PHE A 321 5.59 -27.77 -14.68
CA PHE A 321 5.09 -27.63 -13.30
C PHE A 321 5.89 -26.63 -12.46
N ASP A 322 6.82 -25.87 -13.06
CA ASP A 322 7.72 -24.92 -12.39
C ASP A 322 8.68 -25.51 -11.34
N TYR A 323 8.82 -26.85 -11.29
CA TYR A 323 9.80 -27.53 -10.44
C TYR A 323 10.93 -28.10 -11.29
N LEU A 324 12.16 -27.64 -11.02
CA LEU A 324 13.36 -28.13 -11.71
C LEU A 324 13.97 -29.31 -10.94
N LYS A 325 14.39 -30.34 -11.67
CA LYS A 325 15.21 -31.44 -11.16
C LYS A 325 16.61 -31.41 -11.77
N VAL A 326 17.58 -31.82 -10.97
CA VAL A 326 18.99 -31.88 -11.37
C VAL A 326 19.27 -33.20 -12.11
N GLU A 327 19.69 -33.07 -13.37
CA GLU A 327 20.12 -34.21 -14.20
C GLU A 327 21.63 -34.46 -14.05
N VAL A 328 22.43 -33.39 -13.95
CA VAL A 328 23.88 -33.47 -13.76
C VAL A 328 24.35 -32.28 -12.91
N ALA A 329 25.20 -32.53 -11.91
CA ALA A 329 25.85 -31.48 -11.13
C ALA A 329 27.37 -31.56 -11.20
N THR A 330 28.01 -30.45 -11.56
CA THR A 330 29.47 -30.28 -11.44
C THR A 330 29.77 -29.06 -10.59
N ALA A 331 31.03 -28.89 -10.19
CA ALA A 331 31.44 -27.72 -9.42
C ALA A 331 31.12 -26.38 -10.11
N LYS A 332 31.08 -26.32 -11.44
CA LYS A 332 30.88 -25.06 -12.20
C LYS A 332 29.51 -24.92 -12.83
N THR A 333 28.84 -26.05 -13.09
CA THR A 333 27.68 -26.08 -13.96
C THR A 333 26.73 -27.19 -13.58
N LEU A 334 25.44 -26.87 -13.61
CA LEU A 334 24.32 -27.78 -13.44
C LEU A 334 23.58 -27.93 -14.75
N LEU A 335 23.08 -29.14 -14.99
CA LEU A 335 22.05 -29.40 -15.98
C LEU A 335 20.75 -29.70 -15.24
N LEU A 336 19.74 -28.90 -15.51
CA LEU A 336 18.40 -28.96 -14.93
C LEU A 336 17.39 -29.29 -16.02
N THR A 337 16.31 -29.98 -15.66
CA THR A 337 15.12 -30.10 -16.50
C THR A 337 13.86 -29.96 -15.65
N ASP A 338 12.73 -29.62 -16.25
CA ASP A 338 11.45 -29.54 -15.52
C ASP A 338 11.03 -30.94 -15.05
N ALA A 339 10.26 -31.00 -13.96
CA ALA A 339 9.73 -32.24 -13.40
C ALA A 339 9.02 -33.11 -14.44
N ALA A 340 8.27 -32.49 -15.37
CA ALA A 340 7.54 -33.16 -16.44
C ALA A 340 8.43 -33.73 -17.55
N LEU A 341 9.65 -33.20 -17.68
CA LEU A 341 10.53 -33.46 -18.82
C LEU A 341 11.59 -34.49 -18.47
N SER A 342 12.12 -35.12 -19.49
CA SER A 342 13.26 -36.01 -19.42
C SER A 342 14.45 -35.39 -20.15
N LYS A 343 15.63 -35.97 -19.96
CA LYS A 343 16.82 -35.59 -20.75
C LYS A 343 16.63 -35.82 -22.26
N GLU A 344 15.77 -36.76 -22.65
CA GLU A 344 15.53 -37.10 -24.07
C GLU A 344 14.73 -36.02 -24.80
N ASP A 345 14.05 -35.14 -24.06
CA ASP A 345 13.29 -34.01 -24.64
C ASP A 345 14.20 -32.87 -25.14
N GLU A 346 15.51 -32.92 -24.87
CA GLU A 346 16.52 -31.94 -25.30
C GLU A 346 16.17 -30.46 -24.99
N THR A 347 15.32 -30.24 -23.98
CA THR A 347 14.79 -28.93 -23.54
C THR A 347 15.36 -28.51 -22.18
N GLY A 348 16.52 -29.06 -21.81
CA GLY A 348 17.20 -28.79 -20.54
C GLY A 348 17.71 -27.35 -20.40
N ILE A 349 18.13 -27.03 -19.18
CA ILE A 349 18.68 -25.74 -18.78
C ILE A 349 20.06 -25.96 -18.16
N THR A 350 21.05 -25.23 -18.65
CA THR A 350 22.36 -25.12 -18.01
C THR A 350 22.34 -23.98 -16.99
N MET A 351 22.73 -24.22 -15.74
CA MET A 351 22.85 -23.19 -14.71
C MET A 351 24.27 -23.13 -14.13
N ASN A 352 24.74 -21.92 -13.84
CA ASN A 352 25.93 -21.65 -13.07
C ASN A 352 25.59 -20.65 -11.94
N ALA A 353 26.53 -20.45 -11.00
CA ALA A 353 26.33 -19.54 -9.88
C ALA A 353 27.59 -18.73 -9.59
N SER A 354 27.36 -17.51 -9.16
CA SER A 354 28.35 -16.66 -8.50
C SER A 354 27.93 -16.41 -7.05
N VAL A 355 28.91 -16.13 -6.19
CA VAL A 355 28.72 -15.89 -4.75
C VAL A 355 29.32 -14.55 -4.37
N TYR A 356 28.65 -13.85 -3.45
CA TYR A 356 29.11 -12.59 -2.91
C TYR A 356 28.84 -12.51 -1.40
N PRO A 357 29.77 -11.93 -0.62
CA PRO A 357 29.57 -11.76 0.82
C PRO A 357 28.55 -10.66 1.08
N LEU A 358 27.66 -10.89 2.03
CA LEU A 358 26.66 -9.92 2.45
C LEU A 358 27.06 -9.15 3.72
N SER A 359 28.09 -9.59 4.45
CA SER A 359 28.50 -8.96 5.72
C SER A 359 28.65 -7.43 5.59
N GLY A 360 27.96 -6.71 6.48
CA GLY A 360 27.93 -5.25 6.53
C GLY A 360 27.05 -4.57 5.46
N LYS A 361 26.44 -5.32 4.55
CA LYS A 361 25.46 -4.82 3.59
C LYS A 361 24.08 -4.71 4.23
N LYS A 362 23.27 -3.73 3.80
CA LYS A 362 21.91 -3.56 4.30
C LYS A 362 21.02 -4.68 3.77
N ILE A 363 20.28 -5.33 4.67
CA ILE A 363 19.32 -6.38 4.30
C ILE A 363 18.27 -5.83 3.34
N HIS A 364 17.81 -4.61 3.59
CA HIS A 364 16.82 -3.90 2.78
C HIS A 364 17.20 -3.83 1.28
N ASP A 365 18.48 -3.60 0.95
CA ASP A 365 18.94 -3.43 -0.44
C ASP A 365 18.79 -4.74 -1.25
N TYR A 366 19.01 -5.88 -0.61
CA TYR A 366 18.95 -7.19 -1.27
C TYR A 366 17.52 -7.73 -1.38
N LEU A 367 16.57 -7.08 -0.69
CA LEU A 367 15.14 -7.36 -0.74
C LEU A 367 14.36 -6.36 -1.59
N SER A 368 14.98 -5.41 -2.29
CA SER A 368 14.28 -4.35 -3.02
C SER A 368 13.91 -4.68 -4.47
N GLY A 369 14.00 -5.95 -4.91
CA GLY A 369 13.69 -6.37 -6.28
C GLY A 369 12.23 -6.77 -6.48
N LYS A 370 11.82 -6.99 -7.74
CA LYS A 370 10.45 -7.40 -8.13
C LYS A 370 9.84 -8.43 -7.18
N ASP A 371 10.58 -9.48 -6.89
CA ASP A 371 10.09 -10.63 -6.13
C ASP A 371 9.90 -10.35 -4.64
N ASN A 372 10.71 -9.46 -4.04
CA ASN A 372 10.86 -9.36 -2.59
C ASN A 372 10.63 -7.96 -1.99
N HIS A 373 10.36 -6.96 -2.81
CA HIS A 373 10.22 -5.55 -2.41
C HIS A 373 9.10 -5.26 -1.39
N TYR A 374 8.19 -6.20 -1.11
CA TYR A 374 7.20 -6.03 -0.04
C TYR A 374 7.74 -6.39 1.34
N VAL A 375 8.84 -7.13 1.44
CA VAL A 375 9.48 -7.51 2.72
C VAL A 375 10.23 -6.35 3.34
N THR A 376 10.82 -5.50 2.49
CA THR A 376 11.70 -4.39 2.89
C THR A 376 11.10 -3.47 3.95
N ARG A 377 9.79 -3.21 3.91
CA ARG A 377 9.09 -2.37 4.91
C ARG A 377 9.11 -2.94 6.33
N TYR A 378 9.26 -4.25 6.47
CA TYR A 378 9.31 -4.94 7.77
C TYR A 378 10.75 -5.12 8.26
N VAL A 379 11.73 -4.63 7.51
CA VAL A 379 13.14 -4.67 7.87
C VAL A 379 13.57 -3.25 8.19
N GLN A 380 14.25 -3.04 9.32
CA GLN A 380 14.80 -1.71 9.64
C GLN A 380 15.71 -1.24 8.50
N PRO A 381 15.61 0.03 8.04
CA PRO A 381 16.44 0.55 6.95
C PRO A 381 17.96 0.45 7.17
N GLU A 382 18.39 0.34 8.43
CA GLU A 382 19.79 0.21 8.82
C GLU A 382 20.18 -1.21 9.27
N ALA A 383 19.27 -2.19 9.17
CA ALA A 383 19.60 -3.59 9.47
C ALA A 383 20.60 -4.11 8.42
N THR A 384 21.73 -4.62 8.89
CA THR A 384 22.79 -5.17 8.05
C THR A 384 22.97 -6.65 8.30
N PHE A 385 23.44 -7.38 7.29
CA PHE A 385 23.88 -8.75 7.47
C PHE A 385 25.15 -8.81 8.34
N GLU A 386 25.22 -9.82 9.19
CA GLU A 386 26.41 -10.18 9.96
C GLU A 386 27.33 -11.13 9.17
N ASP A 387 28.50 -11.43 9.74
CA ASP A 387 29.48 -12.33 9.13
C ASP A 387 28.90 -13.71 8.83
N GLY A 388 29.33 -14.28 7.69
CA GLY A 388 28.91 -15.61 7.26
C GLY A 388 27.65 -15.65 6.40
N ALA A 389 26.95 -14.52 6.21
CA ALA A 389 25.86 -14.40 5.25
C ALA A 389 26.37 -14.26 3.82
N PHE A 390 25.80 -15.04 2.90
CA PHE A 390 26.14 -15.00 1.47
C PHE A 390 24.90 -14.89 0.59
N GLY A 391 25.06 -14.12 -0.48
CA GLY A 391 24.12 -14.11 -1.59
C GLY A 391 24.69 -14.89 -2.76
N PHE A 392 23.78 -15.45 -3.55
CA PHE A 392 24.06 -16.17 -4.77
C PHE A 392 23.42 -15.46 -5.95
N TYR A 393 24.12 -15.42 -7.07
CA TYR A 393 23.61 -14.94 -8.35
C TYR A 393 23.70 -16.07 -9.35
N PHE A 394 22.54 -16.62 -9.71
CA PHE A 394 22.45 -17.74 -10.63
C PHE A 394 22.27 -17.20 -12.04
N THR A 395 23.04 -17.73 -12.97
CA THR A 395 22.83 -17.50 -14.40
C THR A 395 22.48 -18.81 -15.05
N TRP A 396 21.34 -18.86 -15.73
CA TRP A 396 20.93 -20.02 -16.48
C TRP A 396 20.70 -19.69 -17.95
N ARG A 397 20.89 -20.69 -18.81
CA ARG A 397 20.67 -20.63 -20.25
C ARG A 397 20.04 -21.94 -20.71
N PRO A 398 19.11 -21.92 -21.68
CA PRO A 398 18.59 -23.17 -22.22
C PRO A 398 19.68 -23.90 -23.03
N GLU A 399 19.66 -25.24 -23.05
CA GLU A 399 20.62 -26.02 -23.86
C GLU A 399 20.38 -25.88 -25.36
N ASN A 400 19.12 -25.72 -25.75
CA ASN A 400 18.62 -25.49 -27.10
C ASN A 400 17.52 -24.43 -27.06
N GLU A 401 17.15 -23.86 -28.21
CA GLU A 401 16.01 -22.94 -28.28
C GLU A 401 14.73 -23.62 -27.77
N ARG A 402 14.01 -22.97 -26.85
CA ARG A 402 12.77 -23.47 -26.24
C ARG A 402 11.59 -22.59 -26.60
N TYR A 403 10.44 -23.22 -26.81
CA TYR A 403 9.18 -22.54 -27.10
C TYR A 403 8.22 -22.79 -25.94
N LEU A 404 7.84 -21.74 -25.23
CA LEU A 404 6.91 -21.77 -24.10
C LEU A 404 5.57 -21.17 -24.52
N LEU A 405 4.50 -21.93 -24.33
CA LEU A 405 3.12 -21.52 -24.55
C LEU A 405 2.42 -21.52 -23.19
N CYS A 406 1.59 -20.52 -22.84
CA CYS A 406 0.81 -20.67 -21.61
C CYS A 406 -0.17 -21.85 -21.72
N ASP A 407 -0.67 -22.32 -20.58
CA ASP A 407 -1.60 -23.45 -20.60
C ASP A 407 -2.89 -23.10 -21.37
N ASN A 408 -3.04 -23.69 -22.55
CA ASN A 408 -4.26 -23.63 -23.35
C ASN A 408 -5.15 -24.88 -23.13
N SER A 409 -4.86 -25.66 -22.09
CA SER A 409 -5.70 -26.78 -21.69
C SER A 409 -7.06 -26.30 -21.18
N ASN A 410 -8.05 -27.21 -21.16
CA ASN A 410 -9.38 -26.92 -20.62
C ASN A 410 -10.09 -25.67 -21.16
N ASN A 411 -9.83 -25.29 -22.42
CA ASN A 411 -10.32 -24.06 -23.07
C ASN A 411 -9.85 -22.75 -22.41
N ASN A 412 -8.70 -22.75 -21.75
CA ASN A 412 -8.07 -21.50 -21.32
C ASN A 412 -7.73 -20.63 -22.56
N THR A 413 -8.05 -19.33 -22.48
CA THR A 413 -7.89 -18.35 -23.55
C THR A 413 -6.82 -17.29 -23.27
N ASP A 414 -6.05 -17.41 -22.18
CA ASP A 414 -5.14 -16.35 -21.72
C ASP A 414 -4.14 -15.88 -22.80
N CYS A 415 -3.59 -16.80 -23.61
CA CYS A 415 -2.70 -16.44 -24.72
C CYS A 415 -3.35 -16.44 -26.09
N ARG A 416 -4.69 -16.45 -26.16
CA ARG A 416 -5.38 -16.42 -27.45
C ARG A 416 -5.30 -15.02 -28.03
N ILE A 417 -4.76 -14.88 -29.23
CA ILE A 417 -4.69 -13.58 -29.88
C ILE A 417 -5.96 -13.29 -30.68
N SER A 418 -6.40 -12.04 -30.64
CA SER A 418 -7.58 -11.55 -31.36
C SER A 418 -7.26 -10.30 -32.17
N PRO A 419 -7.94 -10.08 -33.32
CA PRO A 419 -7.85 -8.84 -34.06
C PRO A 419 -8.26 -7.65 -33.18
N VAL A 420 -7.57 -6.53 -33.31
CA VAL A 420 -7.88 -5.30 -32.55
C VAL A 420 -9.34 -4.85 -32.73
N LEU A 421 -9.88 -5.00 -33.94
CA LEU A 421 -11.25 -4.58 -34.27
C LEU A 421 -12.33 -5.56 -33.77
N LEU A 422 -11.95 -6.80 -33.44
CA LEU A 422 -12.85 -7.88 -33.03
C LEU A 422 -12.23 -8.65 -31.85
N PRO A 423 -12.09 -8.01 -30.67
CA PRO A 423 -11.35 -8.58 -29.53
C PRO A 423 -11.95 -9.90 -29.01
N ASP A 424 -13.25 -10.11 -29.18
CA ASP A 424 -13.96 -11.33 -28.76
C ASP A 424 -13.78 -12.50 -29.76
N THR A 425 -13.15 -12.26 -30.92
CA THR A 425 -13.02 -13.25 -32.00
C THR A 425 -11.54 -13.56 -32.26
N GLY A 426 -10.99 -14.52 -31.52
CA GLY A 426 -9.60 -14.91 -31.73
C GLY A 426 -9.32 -15.48 -33.13
N TYR A 427 -8.13 -15.21 -33.66
CA TYR A 427 -7.66 -15.75 -34.94
C TYR A 427 -7.67 -17.29 -34.93
N THR A 428 -7.96 -17.91 -36.08
CA THR A 428 -8.10 -19.38 -36.21
C THR A 428 -6.96 -20.04 -36.98
N ASP A 429 -6.20 -19.27 -37.76
CA ASP A 429 -5.10 -19.74 -38.59
C ASP A 429 -4.03 -18.66 -38.69
N LEU A 430 -2.76 -19.04 -38.86
CA LEU A 430 -1.64 -18.09 -38.90
C LEU A 430 -1.72 -17.11 -40.08
N ASP A 431 -2.24 -17.55 -41.23
CA ASP A 431 -2.37 -16.73 -42.43
C ASP A 431 -3.33 -15.55 -42.22
N SER A 432 -4.36 -15.72 -41.38
CA SER A 432 -5.32 -14.66 -41.04
C SER A 432 -4.71 -13.48 -40.26
N VAL A 433 -3.57 -13.68 -39.60
CA VAL A 433 -2.83 -12.63 -38.88
C VAL A 433 -1.99 -11.77 -39.84
N LEU A 434 -1.77 -12.25 -41.07
CA LEU A 434 -0.90 -11.63 -42.04
C LEU A 434 -1.63 -10.57 -42.89
N THR A 435 -0.97 -9.45 -43.12
CA THR A 435 -1.47 -8.33 -43.93
C THR A 435 -0.74 -8.29 -45.27
N ASP A 436 -1.49 -8.20 -46.38
CA ASP A 436 -0.90 -7.96 -47.70
C ASP A 436 -0.27 -6.56 -47.75
N PRO A 437 0.91 -6.36 -48.38
CA PRO A 437 1.55 -5.05 -48.45
C PRO A 437 0.68 -3.94 -49.05
N SER A 438 -0.27 -4.28 -49.94
CA SER A 438 -1.21 -3.33 -50.53
C SER A 438 -2.34 -2.91 -49.59
N ASP A 439 -2.60 -3.71 -48.55
CA ASP A 439 -3.62 -3.47 -47.51
C ASP A 439 -2.99 -3.00 -46.18
N ALA A 440 -1.67 -2.82 -46.13
CA ALA A 440 -0.96 -2.36 -44.93
C ALA A 440 -1.58 -1.05 -44.41
N ALA A 441 -1.99 -1.07 -43.14
CA ALA A 441 -2.83 -0.02 -42.59
C ALA A 441 -2.09 1.33 -42.55
N SER A 442 -2.83 2.41 -42.77
CA SER A 442 -2.35 3.79 -42.60
C SER A 442 -2.79 4.42 -41.28
N ASN A 443 -3.71 3.77 -40.57
CA ASN A 443 -4.21 4.14 -39.24
C ASN A 443 -4.64 2.87 -38.48
N ILE A 444 -4.88 3.02 -37.18
CA ILE A 444 -5.22 1.90 -36.28
C ILE A 444 -6.57 1.24 -36.62
N ASP A 445 -7.54 2.00 -37.13
CA ASP A 445 -8.91 1.51 -37.39
C ASP A 445 -8.98 0.47 -38.53
N ASN A 446 -7.92 0.33 -39.31
CA ASN A 446 -7.84 -0.61 -40.42
C ASN A 446 -6.72 -1.66 -40.23
N ILE A 447 -6.15 -1.76 -39.03
CA ILE A 447 -5.06 -2.68 -38.75
C ILE A 447 -5.57 -4.12 -38.72
N ASN A 448 -4.90 -5.00 -39.46
CA ASN A 448 -5.00 -6.45 -39.22
C ASN A 448 -3.80 -6.85 -38.35
N GLY A 449 -4.03 -6.85 -37.04
CA GLY A 449 -3.02 -7.09 -36.02
C GLY A 449 -3.66 -7.36 -34.68
N PHE A 450 -2.83 -7.61 -33.67
CA PHE A 450 -3.27 -7.93 -32.31
C PHE A 450 -2.51 -7.10 -31.27
N LYS A 451 -3.08 -7.00 -30.07
CA LYS A 451 -2.44 -6.32 -28.94
C LYS A 451 -1.35 -7.19 -28.35
N VAL A 452 -0.12 -6.67 -28.25
CA VAL A 452 0.99 -7.31 -27.53
C VAL A 452 1.18 -6.72 -26.13
N ALA A 453 0.67 -5.50 -25.91
CA ALA A 453 0.54 -4.84 -24.61
C ALA A 453 -0.69 -3.92 -24.65
N ASP A 454 -1.08 -3.33 -23.52
CA ASP A 454 -2.32 -2.53 -23.42
C ASP A 454 -2.37 -1.38 -24.44
N ASN A 455 -1.23 -0.72 -24.64
CA ASN A 455 -1.03 0.40 -25.55
C ASN A 455 -0.19 0.04 -26.80
N VAL A 456 0.11 -1.23 -27.06
CA VAL A 456 0.93 -1.66 -28.22
C VAL A 456 0.22 -2.70 -29.07
N VAL A 457 0.13 -2.43 -30.36
CA VAL A 457 -0.38 -3.34 -31.39
C VAL A 457 0.72 -3.68 -32.37
N VAL A 458 0.79 -4.95 -32.77
CA VAL A 458 1.71 -5.42 -33.80
C VAL A 458 0.95 -5.85 -35.06
N GLU A 459 1.44 -5.41 -36.22
CA GLU A 459 0.93 -5.76 -37.56
C GLU A 459 2.03 -6.48 -38.36
N PHE A 460 1.73 -7.66 -38.88
CA PHE A 460 2.65 -8.44 -39.71
C PHE A 460 2.34 -8.28 -41.18
N ILE A 461 3.28 -7.71 -41.92
CA ILE A 461 3.13 -7.41 -43.35
C ILE A 461 3.94 -8.42 -44.16
N THR A 462 3.31 -9.02 -45.17
CA THR A 462 3.89 -10.04 -46.06
C THR A 462 4.69 -9.44 -47.22
N ASP A 463 5.52 -8.43 -46.92
CA ASP A 463 6.43 -7.86 -47.91
C ASP A 463 7.70 -8.71 -48.08
N ASN A 464 8.59 -8.30 -49.00
CA ASN A 464 9.80 -9.06 -49.30
C ASN A 464 10.81 -9.16 -48.13
N VAL A 465 10.60 -8.40 -47.05
CA VAL A 465 11.48 -8.38 -45.88
C VAL A 465 10.76 -8.82 -44.60
N PHE A 466 9.51 -9.28 -44.70
CA PHE A 466 8.67 -9.72 -43.60
C PHE A 466 8.56 -8.67 -42.48
N THR A 467 8.09 -7.48 -42.85
CA THR A 467 7.99 -6.34 -41.93
C THR A 467 6.98 -6.59 -40.78
N ALA A 468 7.39 -6.32 -39.54
CA ALA A 468 6.52 -6.17 -38.37
C ALA A 468 6.47 -4.70 -37.96
N ARG A 469 5.27 -4.09 -37.93
CA ARG A 469 5.07 -2.70 -37.48
C ARG A 469 4.52 -2.69 -36.06
N TYR A 470 5.18 -1.92 -35.19
CA TYR A 470 4.71 -1.68 -33.83
C TYR A 470 4.01 -0.33 -33.75
N TRP A 471 2.70 -0.40 -33.62
CA TRP A 471 1.83 0.73 -33.38
C TRP A 471 1.72 0.93 -31.88
N VAL A 472 2.10 2.12 -31.41
CA VAL A 472 2.01 2.48 -30.00
C VAL A 472 1.02 3.61 -29.87
N ASN A 473 0.12 3.48 -28.89
CA ASN A 473 -0.71 4.58 -28.45
C ASN A 473 0.10 5.39 -27.45
N ILE A 474 0.56 6.57 -27.86
CA ILE A 474 1.37 7.42 -27.01
C ILE A 474 0.50 8.51 -26.38
N ALA A 475 -0.69 8.85 -26.91
CA ALA A 475 -1.57 9.85 -26.29
C ALA A 475 -3.03 9.73 -26.77
N GLY A 476 -3.97 9.59 -25.83
CA GLY A 476 -5.40 9.55 -26.12
C GLY A 476 -5.77 8.43 -27.12
N ASP A 477 -6.33 8.80 -28.28
CA ASP A 477 -6.60 7.86 -29.39
C ASP A 477 -5.54 7.94 -30.51
N SER A 478 -4.36 8.51 -30.23
CA SER A 478 -3.31 8.74 -31.24
C SER A 478 -2.33 7.58 -31.33
N TRP A 479 -2.59 6.71 -32.31
CA TRP A 479 -1.73 5.58 -32.65
C TRP A 479 -0.75 5.94 -33.77
N SER A 480 0.51 5.58 -33.59
CA SER A 480 1.53 5.73 -34.63
C SER A 480 2.55 4.60 -34.60
N VAL A 481 3.16 4.32 -35.76
CA VAL A 481 4.25 3.35 -35.86
C VAL A 481 5.50 3.93 -35.21
N GLN A 482 5.94 3.35 -34.10
CA GLN A 482 7.16 3.75 -33.40
C GLN A 482 8.37 2.92 -33.81
N GLU A 483 8.16 1.63 -34.04
CA GLU A 483 9.20 0.75 -34.52
C GLU A 483 8.78 -0.16 -35.65
N VAL A 484 9.82 -0.61 -36.36
CA VAL A 484 9.72 -1.63 -37.38
C VAL A 484 10.75 -2.71 -37.09
N SER A 485 10.28 -3.95 -36.99
CA SER A 485 11.11 -5.15 -36.90
C SER A 485 10.80 -6.08 -38.07
N THR A 486 11.28 -7.31 -38.00
CA THR A 486 10.97 -8.38 -38.94
C THR A 486 10.35 -9.57 -38.21
N TRP A 487 9.41 -10.24 -38.86
CA TRP A 487 8.93 -11.55 -38.46
C TRP A 487 9.45 -12.62 -39.45
N ALA A 488 9.37 -13.89 -39.09
CA ALA A 488 9.73 -14.97 -40.00
C ALA A 488 8.86 -16.21 -39.77
N PRO A 489 8.41 -16.90 -40.84
CA PRO A 489 7.80 -18.21 -40.69
C PRO A 489 8.87 -19.25 -40.35
N ILE A 490 8.60 -20.07 -39.34
CA ILE A 490 9.47 -21.17 -38.93
C ILE A 490 8.66 -22.46 -38.80
N ASN A 491 9.33 -23.60 -38.81
CA ASN A 491 8.72 -24.90 -38.58
C ASN A 491 9.60 -25.70 -37.62
N ILE A 492 9.07 -26.03 -36.44
CA ILE A 492 9.77 -26.72 -35.36
C ILE A 492 8.89 -27.88 -34.90
N SER A 493 9.43 -29.10 -34.83
CA SER A 493 8.69 -30.32 -34.44
C SER A 493 7.33 -30.46 -35.16
N ASP A 494 7.33 -30.25 -36.48
CA ASP A 494 6.15 -30.27 -37.36
C ASP A 494 5.05 -29.22 -37.03
N LYS A 495 5.36 -28.21 -36.22
CA LYS A 495 4.49 -27.05 -35.94
C LYS A 495 4.96 -25.84 -36.72
N ALA A 496 4.10 -25.34 -37.61
CA ALA A 496 4.29 -24.05 -38.26
C ALA A 496 4.08 -22.91 -37.24
N MET A 497 5.00 -21.94 -37.23
CA MET A 497 4.94 -20.78 -36.34
C MET A 497 5.40 -19.51 -37.06
N LEU A 498 5.02 -18.36 -36.49
CA LEU A 498 5.57 -17.06 -36.87
C LEU A 498 6.43 -16.54 -35.71
N ARG A 499 7.73 -16.36 -35.90
CA ARG A 499 8.64 -15.82 -34.87
C ARG A 499 8.91 -14.34 -35.12
N PHE A 500 8.96 -13.55 -34.06
CA PHE A 500 9.24 -12.10 -34.13
C PHE A 500 9.88 -11.60 -32.83
N GLU A 501 10.58 -10.46 -32.92
CA GLU A 501 11.23 -9.81 -31.77
C GLU A 501 10.55 -8.47 -31.49
N VAL A 502 10.20 -8.23 -30.22
CA VAL A 502 9.72 -6.95 -29.70
C VAL A 502 10.92 -6.06 -29.35
N PRO A 503 11.15 -4.95 -30.08
CA PRO A 503 12.30 -4.09 -29.85
C PRO A 503 12.33 -3.51 -28.42
N ALA A 504 13.53 -3.32 -27.86
CA ALA A 504 13.70 -2.79 -26.51
C ALA A 504 12.98 -1.45 -26.26
N VAL A 505 12.98 -0.55 -27.24
CA VAL A 505 12.25 0.73 -27.16
C VAL A 505 10.73 0.52 -27.05
N ILE A 506 10.18 -0.54 -27.65
CA ILE A 506 8.75 -0.88 -27.53
C ILE A 506 8.45 -1.39 -26.12
N LYS A 507 9.32 -2.23 -25.54
CA LYS A 507 9.18 -2.68 -24.14
C LYS A 507 9.30 -1.52 -23.13
N GLN A 508 10.12 -0.51 -23.43
CA GLN A 508 10.23 0.70 -22.60
C GLN A 508 8.96 1.56 -22.63
N LEU A 509 8.22 1.55 -23.75
CA LEU A 509 7.01 2.33 -24.00
C LEU A 509 5.70 1.56 -23.72
N SER A 510 5.79 0.23 -23.54
CA SER A 510 4.61 -0.61 -23.36
C SER A 510 4.06 -0.50 -21.94
N ASP A 511 2.74 -0.37 -21.85
CA ASP A 511 1.97 -0.49 -20.63
C ASP A 511 1.63 -1.96 -20.38
N ASN A 512 2.00 -2.48 -19.20
CA ASN A 512 1.71 -3.85 -18.77
C ASN A 512 2.15 -4.92 -19.77
N TYR A 513 3.41 -4.88 -20.21
CA TYR A 513 3.94 -5.94 -21.08
C TYR A 513 3.89 -7.31 -20.36
N PRO A 514 3.12 -8.29 -20.88
CA PRO A 514 2.80 -9.50 -20.12
C PRO A 514 3.82 -10.63 -20.29
N PHE A 515 4.89 -10.40 -21.05
CA PHE A 515 5.91 -11.41 -21.36
C PHE A 515 7.25 -11.07 -20.67
N GLU A 516 8.02 -12.09 -20.34
CA GLU A 516 9.37 -11.94 -19.80
C GLU A 516 10.40 -11.79 -20.94
N GLN A 517 10.14 -12.41 -22.11
CA GLN A 517 11.01 -12.43 -23.29
C GLN A 517 10.67 -11.35 -24.33
N GLN A 518 11.68 -10.93 -25.10
CA GLN A 518 11.48 -10.10 -26.32
C GLN A 518 11.18 -10.95 -27.55
N ASN A 519 11.64 -12.20 -27.57
CA ASN A 519 11.43 -13.12 -28.66
C ASN A 519 10.12 -13.86 -28.44
N LEU A 520 9.15 -13.61 -29.31
CA LEU A 520 7.82 -14.18 -29.23
C LEU A 520 7.52 -15.02 -30.48
N PHE A 521 6.53 -15.89 -30.38
CA PHE A 521 6.04 -16.65 -31.51
C PHE A 521 4.52 -16.76 -31.51
N LEU A 522 3.94 -16.97 -32.68
CA LEU A 522 2.56 -17.36 -32.88
C LEU A 522 2.46 -18.80 -33.36
N VAL A 523 1.50 -19.55 -32.84
CA VAL A 523 1.23 -20.93 -33.25
C VAL A 523 -0.28 -21.21 -33.33
N GLU A 524 -0.68 -22.03 -34.29
CA GLU A 524 -2.02 -22.60 -34.31
C GLU A 524 -2.08 -23.85 -33.42
N ASP A 525 -2.92 -23.81 -32.39
CA ASP A 525 -3.20 -24.97 -31.56
C ASP A 525 -4.67 -24.99 -31.15
N ARG A 526 -5.28 -26.18 -31.11
CA ARG A 526 -6.70 -26.39 -30.73
C ARG A 526 -7.72 -25.50 -31.48
N GLY A 527 -7.40 -25.08 -32.71
CA GLY A 527 -8.27 -24.30 -33.59
C GLY A 527 -8.20 -22.79 -33.39
N PHE A 528 -7.24 -22.28 -32.63
CA PHE A 528 -6.96 -20.86 -32.48
C PHE A 528 -5.47 -20.55 -32.60
N VAL A 529 -5.16 -19.29 -32.90
CA VAL A 529 -3.80 -18.78 -32.83
C VAL A 529 -3.51 -18.29 -31.42
N HIS A 530 -2.41 -18.78 -30.87
CA HIS A 530 -1.91 -18.41 -29.57
C HIS A 530 -0.54 -17.75 -29.68
N ILE A 531 -0.24 -16.87 -28.74
CA ILE A 531 1.08 -16.27 -28.56
C ILE A 531 1.87 -17.01 -27.48
N GLY A 532 3.18 -17.15 -27.68
CA GLY A 532 4.10 -17.71 -26.69
C GLY A 532 5.47 -17.04 -26.75
N GLU A 533 6.36 -17.49 -25.87
CA GLU A 533 7.70 -16.96 -25.67
C GLU A 533 8.77 -17.93 -26.16
N SER A 534 9.80 -17.39 -26.82
CA SER A 534 10.97 -18.15 -27.27
C SER A 534 12.16 -17.82 -26.40
N LEU A 535 12.77 -18.84 -25.79
CA LEU A 535 14.03 -18.71 -25.07
C LEU A 535 15.14 -19.20 -25.98
N LEU A 536 16.04 -18.30 -26.38
CA LEU A 536 17.11 -18.64 -27.31
C LEU A 536 18.24 -19.38 -26.58
N ASP A 537 18.89 -20.31 -27.27
CA ASP A 537 20.00 -21.15 -26.77
C ASP A 537 21.20 -20.36 -26.18
N ASN A 538 21.35 -19.10 -26.60
CA ASN A 538 22.42 -18.21 -26.13
C ASN A 538 21.95 -17.12 -25.17
N ASP A 539 20.65 -17.01 -24.92
CA ASP A 539 20.10 -16.02 -23.99
C ASP A 539 20.38 -16.45 -22.54
N THR A 540 20.76 -15.48 -21.72
CA THR A 540 21.07 -15.69 -20.31
C THR A 540 19.99 -15.08 -19.44
N PHE A 541 19.57 -15.85 -18.44
CA PHE A 541 18.58 -15.49 -17.46
C PHE A 541 19.19 -15.50 -16.07
N HIS A 542 18.67 -14.65 -15.20
CA HIS A 542 19.28 -14.42 -13.91
C HIS A 542 18.25 -14.44 -12.79
N PHE A 543 18.64 -15.00 -11.65
CA PHE A 543 17.92 -14.84 -10.39
C PHE A 543 18.88 -14.89 -9.22
N SER A 544 18.45 -14.40 -8.07
CA SER A 544 19.28 -14.37 -6.86
C SER A 544 18.75 -15.33 -5.79
N GLY A 545 19.66 -15.83 -4.97
CA GLY A 545 19.33 -16.64 -3.80
C GLY A 545 20.19 -16.29 -2.60
N PHE A 546 19.90 -16.91 -1.47
CA PHE A 546 20.58 -16.69 -0.19
C PHE A 546 21.00 -18.02 0.41
N ASP A 547 22.08 -18.02 1.19
CA ASP A 547 22.44 -19.15 2.02
C ASP A 547 21.56 -19.24 3.28
N ASN A 548 21.72 -20.32 4.05
CA ASN A 548 20.95 -20.54 5.28
C ASN A 548 21.15 -19.39 6.30
N VAL A 549 22.37 -18.86 6.40
CA VAL A 549 22.72 -17.80 7.37
C VAL A 549 22.07 -16.47 6.98
N ALA A 550 22.20 -16.05 5.72
CA ALA A 550 21.54 -14.84 5.22
C ALA A 550 20.02 -14.94 5.37
N LYS A 551 19.45 -16.11 5.07
CA LYS A 551 18.02 -16.38 5.28
C LYS A 551 17.61 -16.19 6.74
N GLU A 552 18.33 -16.79 7.69
CA GLU A 552 18.03 -16.65 9.12
C GLU A 552 18.11 -15.20 9.59
N GLN A 553 19.08 -14.44 9.09
CA GLN A 553 19.22 -13.01 9.40
C GLN A 553 18.12 -12.15 8.79
N ILE A 554 17.71 -12.42 7.54
CA ILE A 554 16.54 -11.77 6.92
C ILE A 554 15.32 -11.96 7.81
N PHE A 555 15.02 -13.20 8.19
CA PHE A 555 13.83 -13.48 9.00
C PHE A 555 13.93 -12.92 10.41
N ALA A 556 15.08 -12.99 11.06
CA ALA A 556 15.29 -12.38 12.36
C ALA A 556 15.16 -10.85 12.33
N ALA A 557 15.54 -10.21 11.22
CA ALA A 557 15.40 -8.77 11.02
C ALA A 557 13.99 -8.35 10.57
N THR A 558 13.14 -9.28 10.12
CA THR A 558 11.80 -8.99 9.62
C THR A 558 10.83 -8.98 10.80
N SER A 559 10.25 -7.83 11.11
CA SER A 559 9.28 -7.67 12.20
C SER A 559 8.26 -6.58 11.88
N ARG A 560 7.03 -6.75 12.36
CA ARG A 560 6.02 -5.69 12.35
C ARG A 560 6.47 -4.46 13.15
N GLU A 561 7.26 -4.64 14.20
CA GLU A 561 7.76 -3.52 15.02
C GLU A 561 8.65 -2.55 14.23
N ASN A 562 9.11 -2.95 13.05
CA ASN A 562 9.95 -2.12 12.20
C ASN A 562 9.18 -1.11 11.33
N LEU A 563 7.86 -1.23 11.29
CA LEU A 563 6.99 -0.24 10.66
C LEU A 563 7.01 1.07 11.47
N PRO A 564 6.62 2.21 10.87
CA PRO A 564 6.48 3.46 11.60
C PRO A 564 5.66 3.27 12.88
N PRO A 565 6.08 3.92 13.99
CA PRO A 565 5.41 3.76 15.27
C PRO A 565 3.93 4.13 15.15
N PHE A 566 3.09 3.40 15.87
CA PHE A 566 1.66 3.70 15.97
C PHE A 566 1.47 5.18 16.36
N GLY A 567 0.66 5.91 15.59
CA GLY A 567 0.38 7.31 15.88
C GLY A 567 -0.12 8.11 14.70
N VAL A 568 -0.16 9.43 14.87
CA VAL A 568 -0.61 10.37 13.85
C VAL A 568 0.52 10.65 12.86
N CYS A 569 0.34 10.26 11.61
CA CYS A 569 1.25 10.62 10.52
C CYS A 569 0.70 11.78 9.66
N ASN A 570 1.11 13.00 9.96
CA ASN A 570 0.60 14.20 9.27
C ASN A 570 1.15 14.41 7.84
N PHE A 571 1.94 13.48 7.30
CA PHE A 571 2.50 13.62 5.96
C PHE A 571 1.36 13.77 4.93
N GLY A 572 1.42 14.80 4.09
CA GLY A 572 0.41 15.05 3.05
C GLY A 572 -0.92 15.61 3.55
N ASP A 573 -1.10 15.89 4.85
CA ASP A 573 -2.34 16.50 5.36
C ASP A 573 -2.57 17.90 4.78
N GLY A 574 -3.83 18.19 4.42
CA GLY A 574 -4.21 19.51 3.92
C GLY A 574 -5.35 19.48 2.89
N PHE A 575 -5.69 20.67 2.37
CA PHE A 575 -6.73 20.90 1.37
C PHE A 575 -6.15 20.98 -0.06
N GLY A 576 -6.99 20.71 -1.06
CA GLY A 576 -6.58 20.73 -2.47
C GLY A 576 -5.69 19.55 -2.85
N THR A 577 -5.93 18.40 -2.22
CA THR A 577 -5.21 17.15 -2.45
C THR A 577 -5.89 16.33 -3.56
N ASN A 578 -5.23 15.26 -4.00
CA ASN A 578 -5.78 14.30 -4.96
C ASN A 578 -5.38 12.88 -4.53
N LEU A 579 -5.90 11.89 -5.25
CA LEU A 579 -5.66 10.47 -4.93
C LEU A 579 -4.16 10.12 -5.04
N SER A 580 -3.43 10.74 -5.96
CA SER A 580 -1.98 10.55 -6.08
C SER A 580 -1.20 10.99 -4.84
N LYS A 581 -1.51 12.18 -4.30
CA LYS A 581 -0.91 12.66 -3.04
C LYS A 581 -1.31 11.79 -1.86
N PHE A 582 -2.52 11.21 -1.88
CA PHE A 582 -2.96 10.26 -0.87
C PHE A 582 -2.13 8.98 -0.92
N LEU A 583 -1.89 8.40 -2.10
CA LEU A 583 -1.03 7.23 -2.25
C LEU A 583 0.38 7.48 -1.69
N ASN A 584 0.99 8.62 -2.04
CA ASN A 584 2.29 9.00 -1.48
C ASN A 584 2.25 9.13 0.05
N ALA A 585 1.17 9.70 0.59
CA ALA A 585 1.00 9.85 2.02
C ALA A 585 0.81 8.51 2.74
N VAL A 586 0.06 7.58 2.16
CA VAL A 586 -0.08 6.22 2.69
C VAL A 586 1.28 5.52 2.73
N THR A 587 2.05 5.59 1.64
CA THR A 587 3.37 4.95 1.55
C THR A 587 4.36 5.54 2.55
N GLU A 588 4.46 6.86 2.66
CA GLU A 588 5.37 7.54 3.61
C GLU A 588 4.93 7.37 5.07
N CYS A 589 3.63 7.17 5.33
CA CYS A 589 3.11 6.85 6.65
C CYS A 589 3.21 5.36 7.02
N GLY A 590 3.87 4.54 6.19
CA GLY A 590 4.10 3.13 6.45
C GLY A 590 2.87 2.24 6.29
N GLY A 591 1.94 2.60 5.40
CA GLY A 591 0.63 2.00 5.11
C GLY A 591 0.59 0.48 4.89
N ASP A 592 0.93 -0.28 5.92
CA ASP A 592 1.24 -1.69 5.83
C ASP A 592 0.02 -2.61 5.92
N GLU A 593 -1.07 -2.16 6.52
CA GLU A 593 -2.27 -2.97 6.67
C GLU A 593 -3.36 -2.47 5.75
N ARG A 594 -3.14 -2.56 4.44
CA ARG A 594 -4.27 -2.56 3.50
C ARG A 594 -5.40 -3.40 4.11
N PHE A 595 -6.62 -2.87 4.03
CA PHE A 595 -7.76 -3.65 4.48
C PHE A 595 -7.84 -4.91 3.62
N THR A 596 -7.79 -6.08 4.25
CA THR A 596 -8.15 -7.35 3.63
C THR A 596 -9.64 -7.56 3.76
N SER A 597 -10.21 -8.48 2.97
CA SER A 597 -11.60 -8.89 3.15
C SER A 597 -11.86 -9.37 4.59
N GLN A 598 -10.90 -10.07 5.20
CA GLN A 598 -11.01 -10.51 6.59
C GLN A 598 -11.00 -9.33 7.58
N SER A 599 -10.07 -8.38 7.45
CA SER A 599 -9.99 -7.24 8.38
C SER A 599 -11.18 -6.29 8.21
N ALA A 600 -11.65 -6.05 6.98
CA ALA A 600 -12.83 -5.23 6.74
C ALA A 600 -14.08 -5.88 7.34
N ASN A 601 -14.26 -7.20 7.13
CA ASN A 601 -15.36 -7.95 7.74
C ASN A 601 -15.29 -7.97 9.28
N ALA A 602 -14.09 -7.95 9.86
CA ALA A 602 -13.92 -7.86 11.32
C ALA A 602 -14.37 -6.51 11.91
N LEU A 603 -14.50 -5.46 11.09
CA LEU A 603 -15.05 -4.16 11.50
C LEU A 603 -16.57 -4.09 11.44
N VAL A 604 -17.23 -5.07 10.81
CA VAL A 604 -18.68 -5.10 10.68
C VAL A 604 -19.33 -5.23 12.07
N ASP A 605 -20.37 -4.43 12.29
CA ASP A 605 -21.12 -4.29 13.54
C ASP A 605 -20.27 -3.86 14.76
N GLN A 606 -19.06 -3.37 14.52
CA GLN A 606 -18.22 -2.73 15.53
C GLN A 606 -18.54 -1.23 15.61
N HIS A 607 -18.40 -0.65 16.79
CA HIS A 607 -18.49 0.78 16.99
C HIS A 607 -17.10 1.40 16.83
N LEU A 608 -16.94 2.22 15.79
CA LEU A 608 -15.70 2.91 15.43
C LEU A 608 -15.74 4.35 15.93
N ILE A 609 -15.03 4.65 17.02
CA ILE A 609 -15.18 5.86 17.83
C ILE A 609 -14.04 6.84 17.62
N GLN A 610 -14.42 8.10 17.41
CA GLN A 610 -13.51 9.24 17.28
C GLN A 610 -13.90 10.31 18.30
N ILE A 611 -12.88 10.93 18.90
CA ILE A 611 -13.05 12.03 19.83
C ILE A 611 -12.18 13.19 19.34
N SER A 612 -12.77 14.37 19.15
CA SER A 612 -12.04 15.58 18.76
C SER A 612 -11.23 16.15 19.95
N GLU A 613 -10.32 17.09 19.69
CA GLU A 613 -9.63 17.83 20.78
C GLU A 613 -10.61 18.64 21.64
N GLN A 614 -11.74 19.03 21.03
CA GLN A 614 -12.83 19.74 21.68
C GLN A 614 -13.74 18.79 22.47
N GLY A 615 -13.58 17.47 22.34
CA GLY A 615 -14.35 16.45 23.04
C GLY A 615 -15.67 16.09 22.36
N ASP A 616 -15.88 16.51 21.11
CA ASP A 616 -17.00 16.03 20.30
C ASP A 616 -16.77 14.56 19.94
N ILE A 617 -17.84 13.77 20.01
CA ILE A 617 -17.79 12.33 19.86
C ILE A 617 -18.49 11.95 18.55
N SER A 618 -17.78 11.27 17.66
CA SER A 618 -18.37 10.67 16.45
C SER A 618 -18.20 9.16 16.49
N ALA A 619 -19.21 8.43 16.03
CA ALA A 619 -19.19 6.98 15.94
C ALA A 619 -19.71 6.52 14.58
N MET A 620 -19.11 5.44 14.08
CA MET A 620 -19.48 4.78 12.84
C MET A 620 -19.72 3.29 13.09
N ILE A 621 -20.71 2.71 12.41
CA ILE A 621 -20.92 1.26 12.35
C ILE A 621 -21.05 0.82 10.90
N LEU A 622 -20.20 -0.10 10.47
CA LEU A 622 -20.31 -0.77 9.16
C LEU A 622 -21.28 -1.93 9.27
N ARG A 623 -22.26 -2.04 8.37
CA ARG A 623 -23.25 -3.13 8.35
C ARG A 623 -22.90 -4.16 7.28
N SER A 624 -23.29 -5.41 7.51
CA SER A 624 -23.05 -6.55 6.61
C SER A 624 -23.74 -6.45 5.24
N ASN A 625 -24.73 -5.57 5.11
CA ASN A 625 -25.41 -5.27 3.84
C ASN A 625 -24.73 -4.13 3.05
N ASN A 626 -23.48 -3.81 3.35
CA ASN A 626 -22.69 -2.73 2.76
C ASN A 626 -23.26 -1.31 3.00
N SER A 627 -24.17 -1.14 3.97
CA SER A 627 -24.55 0.17 4.49
C SER A 627 -23.73 0.55 5.72
N TRP A 628 -23.68 1.83 6.09
CA TRP A 628 -23.07 2.23 7.36
C TRP A 628 -23.87 3.33 8.06
N GLU A 629 -23.75 3.39 9.38
CA GLU A 629 -24.43 4.35 10.23
C GLU A 629 -23.43 5.34 10.82
N GLN A 630 -23.86 6.60 10.95
CA GLN A 630 -23.07 7.67 11.55
C GLN A 630 -23.81 8.25 12.74
N TYR A 631 -23.10 8.44 13.83
CA TYR A 631 -23.62 9.08 15.03
C TYR A 631 -22.71 10.23 15.41
N ASN A 632 -23.30 11.40 15.66
CA ASN A 632 -22.59 12.55 16.23
C ASN A 632 -23.22 12.84 17.58
N ASN A 633 -22.40 12.84 18.64
CA ASN A 633 -22.85 13.06 20.00
C ASN A 633 -24.06 12.17 20.36
N THR A 634 -23.96 10.85 20.07
CA THR A 634 -24.99 9.80 20.22
C THR A 634 -26.20 9.86 19.27
N ALA A 635 -26.40 10.97 18.55
CA ALA A 635 -27.55 11.11 17.67
C ALA A 635 -27.26 10.52 16.29
N LEU A 636 -28.16 9.64 15.81
CA LEU A 636 -28.09 9.10 14.46
C LEU A 636 -28.20 10.26 13.46
N VAL A 637 -27.24 10.36 12.55
CA VAL A 637 -27.32 11.27 11.41
C VAL A 637 -28.03 10.53 10.28
N PRO A 638 -29.26 10.93 9.88
CA PRO A 638 -29.97 10.27 8.79
C PRO A 638 -29.17 10.36 7.48
N GLY A 639 -29.23 9.31 6.65
CA GLY A 639 -28.60 9.31 5.33
C GLY A 639 -28.55 7.93 4.70
N ASN A 640 -28.45 7.90 3.37
CA ASN A 640 -28.32 6.67 2.60
C ASN A 640 -26.83 6.44 2.31
N ARG A 641 -26.18 5.66 3.15
CA ARG A 641 -24.73 5.52 3.24
C ARG A 641 -24.29 4.14 2.81
N GLN A 642 -23.17 4.04 2.09
CA GLN A 642 -22.61 2.77 1.64
C GLN A 642 -21.12 2.67 1.88
N TRP A 643 -20.62 1.45 2.06
CA TRP A 643 -19.20 1.16 2.15
C TRP A 643 -18.81 0.01 1.24
N ALA A 644 -17.56 -0.01 0.79
CA ALA A 644 -16.98 -1.07 -0.02
C ALA A 644 -15.48 -1.20 0.25
N LEU A 645 -14.91 -2.36 -0.06
CA LEU A 645 -13.47 -2.57 -0.09
C LEU A 645 -13.00 -2.51 -1.55
N SER A 646 -12.04 -1.64 -1.86
CA SER A 646 -11.44 -1.56 -3.20
C SER A 646 -10.45 -2.69 -3.46
N ASP A 647 -10.08 -2.91 -4.71
CA ASP A 647 -9.09 -3.94 -5.10
C ASP A 647 -7.69 -3.65 -4.57
N GLU A 648 -7.38 -2.38 -4.32
CA GLU A 648 -6.13 -1.91 -3.73
C GLU A 648 -6.10 -1.99 -2.20
N GLY A 649 -7.22 -2.39 -1.58
CA GLY A 649 -7.34 -2.55 -0.13
C GLY A 649 -7.66 -1.26 0.63
N TYR A 650 -8.33 -0.30 -0.02
CA TYR A 650 -8.90 0.89 0.64
C TYR A 650 -10.35 0.65 1.04
N LEU A 651 -10.72 1.06 2.25
CA LEU A 651 -12.12 1.07 2.66
C LEU A 651 -12.77 2.37 2.15
N GLN A 652 -13.65 2.25 1.16
CA GLN A 652 -14.43 3.36 0.62
C GLN A 652 -15.69 3.57 1.46
N LEU A 653 -15.92 4.81 1.90
CA LEU A 653 -17.11 5.21 2.63
C LEU A 653 -17.82 6.30 1.84
N THR A 654 -19.01 5.98 1.34
CA THR A 654 -19.87 6.90 0.59
C THR A 654 -20.94 7.47 1.52
N PRO A 655 -20.83 8.73 1.96
CA PRO A 655 -21.80 9.36 2.87
C PRO A 655 -23.19 9.58 2.26
N ASN A 656 -23.31 9.58 0.93
CA ASN A 656 -24.60 9.65 0.25
C ASN A 656 -24.54 8.85 -1.07
N SER A 657 -25.24 7.72 -1.15
CA SER A 657 -25.21 6.85 -2.33
C SER A 657 -25.84 7.48 -3.58
N SER A 658 -26.55 8.60 -3.44
CA SER A 658 -27.05 9.39 -4.58
C SER A 658 -26.00 10.34 -5.16
N ASP A 659 -24.85 10.49 -4.49
CA ASP A 659 -23.73 11.36 -4.86
C ASP A 659 -22.42 10.56 -4.71
N ALA A 660 -22.16 9.69 -5.69
CA ALA A 660 -21.03 8.76 -5.65
C ALA A 660 -19.67 9.46 -5.74
N ASP A 661 -19.63 10.70 -6.22
CA ASP A 661 -18.41 11.51 -6.34
C ASP A 661 -17.92 12.04 -4.98
N ARG A 662 -18.77 11.96 -3.95
CA ARG A 662 -18.41 12.31 -2.58
C ARG A 662 -18.18 11.04 -1.76
N PHE A 663 -16.94 10.78 -1.40
CA PHE A 663 -16.52 9.59 -0.66
C PHE A 663 -15.28 9.85 0.19
N ASP A 664 -15.05 9.00 1.19
CA ASP A 664 -13.79 8.90 1.92
C ASP A 664 -13.11 7.58 1.60
N TYR A 665 -11.82 7.60 1.28
CA TYR A 665 -10.97 6.40 1.27
C TYR A 665 -10.17 6.33 2.55
N TRP A 666 -10.27 5.20 3.24
CA TRP A 666 -9.46 4.89 4.41
C TRP A 666 -8.38 3.88 4.05
N SER A 667 -7.14 4.24 4.37
CA SER A 667 -6.01 3.32 4.37
C SER A 667 -5.54 3.14 5.80
N LEU A 668 -5.36 1.90 6.23
CA LEU A 668 -4.88 1.60 7.58
C LEU A 668 -3.35 1.66 7.61
N THR A 669 -2.85 2.61 8.39
CA THR A 669 -1.43 2.92 8.56
C THR A 669 -0.81 2.16 9.73
N SER A 670 -1.59 1.95 10.80
CA SER A 670 -1.16 1.17 11.96
C SER A 670 -2.37 0.71 12.77
N LEU A 671 -2.22 -0.41 13.49
CA LEU A 671 -3.24 -0.98 14.37
C LEU A 671 -2.61 -1.41 15.69
N ASP A 672 -3.15 -0.88 16.79
CA ASP A 672 -2.92 -1.37 18.14
C ASP A 672 -4.06 -2.33 18.53
N ARG A 673 -3.79 -3.64 18.45
CA ARG A 673 -4.78 -4.69 18.75
C ARG A 673 -5.11 -4.79 20.24
N ASN A 674 -4.17 -4.46 21.13
CA ASN A 674 -4.37 -4.54 22.57
C ASN A 674 -5.35 -3.47 23.06
N ARG A 675 -5.28 -2.28 22.46
CA ARG A 675 -6.16 -1.15 22.78
C ARG A 675 -7.35 -1.03 21.82
N GLY A 676 -7.34 -1.78 20.72
CA GLY A 676 -8.35 -1.73 19.66
C GLY A 676 -8.35 -0.40 18.91
N ILE A 677 -7.19 0.19 18.64
CA ILE A 677 -7.09 1.51 18.00
C ILE A 677 -6.50 1.40 16.60
N LEU A 678 -7.21 1.97 15.63
CA LEU A 678 -6.82 2.06 14.23
C LEU A 678 -6.29 3.46 13.94
N ALA A 679 -5.10 3.54 13.35
CA ALA A 679 -4.55 4.76 12.75
C ALA A 679 -4.75 4.71 11.24
N LEU A 680 -5.51 5.66 10.72
CA LEU A 680 -5.98 5.69 9.36
C LEU A 680 -5.48 6.94 8.64
N LYS A 681 -5.05 6.78 7.40
CA LYS A 681 -4.96 7.89 6.46
C LYS A 681 -6.27 7.98 5.70
N VAL A 682 -6.85 9.17 5.65
CA VAL A 682 -8.15 9.42 5.02
C VAL A 682 -7.97 10.39 3.87
N TYR A 683 -8.45 10.01 2.70
CA TYR A 683 -8.68 10.91 1.58
C TYR A 683 -10.17 11.18 1.45
N SER A 684 -10.59 12.42 1.60
CA SER A 684 -11.97 12.86 1.46
C SER A 684 -12.14 13.57 0.11
N ALA A 685 -12.91 12.97 -0.79
CA ALA A 685 -13.36 13.60 -2.02
C ALA A 685 -14.61 14.42 -1.72
N ASN A 686 -14.52 15.76 -1.86
CA ASN A 686 -15.62 16.66 -1.55
C ASN A 686 -15.70 17.79 -2.56
N SER A 687 -16.80 17.83 -3.31
CA SER A 687 -17.03 18.81 -4.39
C SER A 687 -17.28 20.24 -3.90
N GLU A 688 -17.74 20.43 -2.66
CA GLU A 688 -18.09 21.76 -2.11
C GLU A 688 -16.91 22.45 -1.41
N THR A 689 -16.12 21.68 -0.67
CA THR A 689 -15.01 22.19 0.15
C THR A 689 -13.63 21.88 -0.45
N GLY A 690 -13.60 21.09 -1.53
CA GLY A 690 -12.38 20.56 -2.12
C GLY A 690 -11.91 19.30 -1.42
N ASN A 691 -11.08 18.53 -2.12
CA ASN A 691 -10.53 17.29 -1.59
C ASN A 691 -9.55 17.56 -0.45
N GLN A 692 -9.51 16.65 0.52
CA GLN A 692 -8.68 16.76 1.71
C GLN A 692 -7.98 15.42 2.01
N ILE A 693 -6.74 15.49 2.51
CA ILE A 693 -6.09 14.37 3.19
C ILE A 693 -5.99 14.71 4.69
N SER A 694 -6.30 13.72 5.53
CA SER A 694 -6.17 13.84 6.98
C SER A 694 -5.75 12.53 7.60
N THR A 695 -5.20 12.60 8.82
CA THR A 695 -5.00 11.42 9.66
C THR A 695 -6.08 11.31 10.71
N LEU A 696 -6.56 10.08 10.88
CA LEU A 696 -7.66 9.75 11.75
C LEU A 696 -7.26 8.63 12.71
N LEU A 697 -7.63 8.78 13.97
CA LEU A 697 -7.49 7.74 14.99
C LEU A 697 -8.88 7.31 15.46
N THR A 698 -9.14 6.02 15.35
CA THR A 698 -10.45 5.44 15.64
C THR A 698 -10.27 4.29 16.62
N LYS A 699 -11.05 4.27 17.70
CA LYS A 699 -11.07 3.15 18.64
C LYS A 699 -12.27 2.24 18.38
N GLN A 700 -12.04 0.94 18.37
CA GLN A 700 -13.03 -0.10 18.14
C GLN A 700 -13.66 -0.57 19.46
N TYR A 701 -14.99 -0.69 19.49
CA TYR A 701 -15.74 -1.36 20.53
C TYR A 701 -16.70 -2.39 19.93
N ALA A 702 -16.75 -3.59 20.49
CA ALA A 702 -17.83 -4.53 20.22
C ALA A 702 -19.15 -4.05 20.88
N PRO A 703 -20.34 -4.48 20.40
CA PRO A 703 -21.66 -3.98 20.84
C PRO A 703 -21.97 -3.95 22.34
N ASP A 704 -21.22 -4.62 23.21
CA ASP A 704 -21.40 -4.58 24.67
C ASP A 704 -20.07 -4.54 25.45
N GLN A 705 -19.02 -4.01 24.82
CA GLN A 705 -17.68 -3.95 25.42
C GLN A 705 -17.53 -2.82 26.44
N LEU A 706 -18.37 -1.78 26.38
CA LEU A 706 -18.30 -0.65 27.31
C LEU A 706 -18.63 -1.10 28.74
N ALA A 707 -17.75 -0.77 29.68
CA ALA A 707 -17.91 -1.12 31.10
C ALA A 707 -17.66 0.09 32.00
N ALA A 708 -18.43 0.19 33.08
CA ALA A 708 -18.22 1.21 34.11
C ALA A 708 -17.05 0.83 35.04
N CYS A 709 -16.23 1.81 35.42
CA CYS A 709 -15.12 1.60 36.35
C CYS A 709 -15.61 1.48 37.80
N THR A 710 -15.86 0.26 38.27
CA THR A 710 -16.42 0.00 39.61
C THR A 710 -15.41 0.06 40.76
N THR A 711 -14.12 0.18 40.45
CA THR A 711 -13.03 0.29 41.42
C THR A 711 -13.30 1.41 42.43
N GLN A 712 -13.14 1.14 43.73
CA GLN A 712 -13.40 2.09 44.82
C GLN A 712 -14.85 2.61 44.93
N ASN A 713 -15.83 1.98 44.28
CA ASN A 713 -17.24 2.28 44.55
C ASN A 713 -17.54 2.07 46.04
N SER A 714 -18.33 2.98 46.60
CA SER A 714 -18.62 3.02 48.03
C SER A 714 -19.52 1.88 48.51
N GLY A 715 -20.33 1.31 47.62
CA GLY A 715 -21.43 0.40 47.97
C GLY A 715 -22.55 1.10 48.75
N TRP A 716 -23.69 0.45 48.91
CA TRP A 716 -24.87 1.07 49.54
C TRP A 716 -25.44 0.24 50.70
N ALA A 717 -25.66 0.87 51.85
CA ALA A 717 -26.31 0.28 53.01
C ALA A 717 -27.79 0.69 53.05
N GLN A 718 -28.69 -0.27 52.83
CA GLN A 718 -30.15 -0.03 52.84
C GLN A 718 -30.68 0.52 54.17
N PRO A 719 -30.30 -0.01 55.37
CA PRO A 719 -30.94 0.40 56.62
C PRO A 719 -30.67 1.85 57.02
N SER A 720 -29.51 2.39 56.63
CA SER A 720 -29.09 3.76 56.92
C SER A 720 -29.22 4.69 55.72
N ALA A 721 -29.62 4.16 54.55
CA ALA A 721 -29.66 4.89 53.29
C ALA A 721 -28.36 5.68 53.03
N THR A 722 -27.21 5.06 53.27
CA THR A 722 -25.89 5.70 53.18
C THR A 722 -24.87 4.82 52.47
N PRO A 723 -23.75 5.41 52.00
CA PRO A 723 -22.64 4.65 51.46
C PRO A 723 -22.04 3.71 52.52
N VAL A 724 -21.71 2.46 52.14
CA VAL A 724 -21.03 1.51 53.05
C VAL A 724 -19.63 2.03 53.41
N THR A 725 -18.93 2.60 52.43
CA THR A 725 -17.62 3.23 52.59
C THR A 725 -17.68 4.68 52.15
N LYS A 726 -17.47 5.62 53.08
CA LYS A 726 -17.34 7.04 52.74
C LYS A 726 -16.05 7.30 51.95
N LYS A 727 -16.13 8.19 50.96
CA LYS A 727 -15.02 8.59 50.10
C LYS A 727 -14.90 10.11 50.09
N THR A 728 -13.69 10.62 49.96
CA THR A 728 -13.46 12.07 49.84
C THR A 728 -13.54 12.52 48.38
N LEU A 729 -13.82 13.80 48.15
CA LEU A 729 -13.78 14.39 46.81
C LEU A 729 -12.39 14.24 46.14
N ALA A 730 -11.31 14.33 46.91
CA ALA A 730 -9.94 14.13 46.40
C ALA A 730 -9.73 12.69 45.92
N GLN A 731 -10.24 11.69 46.66
CA GLN A 731 -10.21 10.30 46.22
C GLN A 731 -11.02 10.09 44.94
N TYR A 732 -12.17 10.75 44.80
CA TYR A 732 -12.93 10.72 43.55
C TYR A 732 -12.12 11.25 42.37
N GLN A 733 -11.49 12.42 42.50
CA GLN A 733 -10.68 13.02 41.43
C GLN A 733 -9.51 12.12 41.01
N GLU A 734 -8.83 11.51 41.98
CA GLU A 734 -7.78 10.51 41.72
C GLU A 734 -8.34 9.28 40.97
N GLN A 735 -9.48 8.75 41.41
CA GLN A 735 -10.11 7.60 40.76
C GLN A 735 -10.63 7.92 39.36
N VAL A 736 -11.17 9.11 39.11
CA VAL A 736 -11.55 9.56 37.76
C VAL A 736 -10.32 9.55 36.84
N ALA A 737 -9.20 10.12 37.29
CA ALA A 737 -7.98 10.14 36.51
C ALA A 737 -7.44 8.73 36.19
N LEU A 738 -7.57 7.78 37.12
CA LEU A 738 -7.16 6.38 36.93
C LEU A 738 -8.13 5.58 36.05
N CYS A 739 -9.43 5.85 36.14
CA CYS A 739 -10.48 5.15 35.39
C CYS A 739 -10.63 5.68 33.95
N LYS A 740 -10.12 6.88 33.66
CA LYS A 740 -10.25 7.51 32.34
C LYS A 740 -9.49 6.71 31.29
N VAL A 741 -10.22 6.34 30.23
CA VAL A 741 -9.68 5.67 29.06
C VAL A 741 -9.30 6.74 28.03
N ILE A 742 -8.10 7.29 28.16
CA ILE A 742 -7.54 8.29 27.23
C ILE A 742 -6.75 7.55 26.15
N TRP A 743 -6.96 7.91 24.89
CA TRP A 743 -6.13 7.41 23.79
C TRP A 743 -5.61 8.54 22.91
N GLU A 744 -4.30 8.55 22.64
CA GLU A 744 -3.64 9.54 21.79
C GLU A 744 -4.02 10.99 22.10
N GLN A 745 -4.03 11.33 23.40
CA GLN A 745 -4.43 12.65 23.93
C GLN A 745 -5.91 13.03 23.69
N ARG A 746 -6.75 12.09 23.25
CA ARG A 746 -8.20 12.26 23.14
C ARG A 746 -8.87 11.85 24.45
N ASN A 747 -9.50 12.81 25.10
CA ASN A 747 -10.09 12.66 26.43
C ASN A 747 -11.62 12.63 26.36
N PRO A 748 -12.28 11.55 26.78
CA PRO A 748 -13.73 11.53 26.87
C PRO A 748 -14.20 12.53 27.95
N ARG A 749 -15.13 13.41 27.58
CA ARG A 749 -15.68 14.44 28.48
C ARG A 749 -17.09 14.86 28.06
N PHE A 750 -17.84 15.46 28.98
CA PHE A 750 -19.07 16.13 28.60
C PHE A 750 -18.76 17.50 28.00
N THR A 751 -19.53 17.86 26.98
CA THR A 751 -19.54 19.19 26.35
C THR A 751 -20.96 19.74 26.39
N GLU A 752 -21.11 21.06 26.29
CA GLU A 752 -22.44 21.67 26.21
C GLU A 752 -23.19 21.18 24.96
N SER A 753 -22.48 21.05 23.83
CA SER A 753 -23.01 20.52 22.57
C SER A 753 -23.61 19.12 22.71
N LEU A 754 -23.04 18.30 23.60
CA LEU A 754 -23.51 16.95 23.90
C LEU A 754 -24.76 16.96 24.80
N LEU A 755 -24.86 17.88 25.76
CA LEU A 755 -25.88 17.86 26.81
C LEU A 755 -27.12 18.72 26.52
N ILE A 756 -26.97 19.87 25.87
CA ILE A 756 -28.05 20.83 25.63
C ILE A 756 -28.11 21.34 24.18
N GLY A 757 -27.38 20.69 23.26
CA GLY A 757 -27.42 21.04 21.84
C GLY A 757 -26.79 22.40 21.52
N GLN A 758 -27.20 23.00 20.40
CA GLN A 758 -26.60 24.25 19.87
C GLN A 758 -27.65 25.30 19.49
N THR A 759 -28.96 25.00 19.62
CA THR A 759 -30.01 25.85 19.05
C THR A 759 -30.55 26.90 20.02
N GLY A 760 -30.20 26.82 21.31
CA GLY A 760 -30.68 27.73 22.35
C GLY A 760 -32.20 27.64 22.57
N ASN A 761 -32.78 26.48 22.27
CA ASN A 761 -34.15 26.14 22.58
C ASN A 761 -34.23 24.71 23.12
N THR A 762 -34.90 24.56 24.27
CA THR A 762 -35.31 23.32 24.96
C THR A 762 -35.76 22.07 24.16
N SER A 763 -35.94 22.16 22.84
CA SER A 763 -36.25 21.02 21.98
C SER A 763 -35.08 20.07 21.72
N ASP A 764 -33.83 20.55 21.80
CA ASP A 764 -32.61 19.74 21.63
C ASP A 764 -31.95 19.32 22.96
N ASP A 765 -32.45 19.86 24.09
CA ASP A 765 -32.12 19.45 25.46
C ASP A 765 -32.09 17.93 25.63
N LYS A 766 -31.08 17.42 26.35
CA LYS A 766 -30.93 16.00 26.64
C LYS A 766 -31.22 15.68 28.10
N ALA A 767 -31.50 14.40 28.33
CA ALA A 767 -31.48 13.82 29.64
C ALA A 767 -30.54 12.60 29.67
N LEU A 768 -29.84 12.43 30.79
CA LEU A 768 -29.07 11.22 31.05
C LEU A 768 -30.03 10.16 31.58
N ARG A 769 -30.02 8.98 30.97
CA ARG A 769 -30.70 7.78 31.46
C ARG A 769 -29.65 6.80 31.97
N PHE A 770 -29.84 6.30 33.18
CA PHE A 770 -28.90 5.41 33.86
C PHE A 770 -29.20 3.93 33.55
N ALA A 771 -28.19 3.14 33.25
CA ALA A 771 -28.38 1.73 32.91
C ALA A 771 -28.64 0.87 34.15
N GLY A 772 -27.96 1.17 35.27
CA GLY A 772 -28.18 0.49 36.55
C GLY A 772 -29.56 0.75 37.16
N ASP A 773 -30.20 1.85 36.79
CA ASP A 773 -31.59 2.18 37.15
C ASP A 773 -32.25 2.97 36.01
N SER A 774 -32.96 2.26 35.13
CA SER A 774 -33.60 2.87 33.95
C SER A 774 -34.79 3.77 34.28
N SER A 775 -35.22 3.81 35.55
CA SER A 775 -36.30 4.69 36.01
C SER A 775 -35.77 6.05 36.51
N ARG A 776 -34.45 6.23 36.54
CA ARG A 776 -33.77 7.46 36.94
C ARG A 776 -33.33 8.27 35.73
N PHE A 777 -33.57 9.57 35.78
CA PHE A 777 -33.24 10.52 34.73
C PHE A 777 -32.64 11.81 35.29
N LEU A 778 -31.62 12.34 34.64
CA LEU A 778 -31.11 13.69 34.88
C LEU A 778 -31.45 14.55 33.66
N LYS A 779 -32.51 15.35 33.75
CA LYS A 779 -32.99 16.23 32.68
C LYS A 779 -32.23 17.56 32.73
N LEU A 780 -31.50 17.89 31.68
CA LEU A 780 -30.71 19.11 31.59
C LEU A 780 -31.40 20.09 30.65
N SER A 781 -31.35 21.38 30.96
CA SER A 781 -31.93 22.43 30.12
C SER A 781 -30.95 23.55 29.84
N ASP A 782 -31.03 24.14 28.66
CA ASP A 782 -30.30 25.33 28.22
C ASP A 782 -30.74 26.64 28.92
N ASN A 783 -31.78 26.59 29.75
CA ASN A 783 -32.26 27.74 30.54
C ASN A 783 -31.25 28.13 31.63
N PHE A 784 -30.83 29.38 31.63
CA PHE A 784 -29.74 29.89 32.47
C PHE A 784 -30.22 30.68 33.70
N GLU A 785 -29.61 30.41 34.85
CA GLU A 785 -29.85 31.08 36.14
C GLU A 785 -28.51 31.35 36.85
N GLY A 786 -28.01 32.58 36.79
CA GLY A 786 -26.77 32.98 37.47
C GLY A 786 -25.52 32.48 36.75
N ASP A 787 -24.76 31.56 37.35
CA ASP A 787 -23.60 30.88 36.74
C ASP A 787 -23.94 29.41 36.35
N PHE A 788 -25.23 29.05 36.38
CA PHE A 788 -25.72 27.69 36.21
C PHE A 788 -26.81 27.63 35.15
N PHE A 789 -26.95 26.45 34.56
CA PHE A 789 -28.13 26.03 33.83
C PHE A 789 -29.14 25.37 34.75
N THR A 790 -30.40 25.30 34.36
CA THR A 790 -31.47 24.66 35.13
C THR A 790 -31.72 23.23 34.64
N GLY A 791 -32.34 22.41 35.47
CA GLY A 791 -32.67 21.03 35.14
C GLY A 791 -33.58 20.38 36.17
N ASN A 792 -33.82 19.09 36.02
CA ASN A 792 -34.55 18.28 36.99
C ASN A 792 -33.93 16.90 37.16
N TYR A 793 -33.79 16.45 38.40
CA TYR A 793 -33.44 15.07 38.73
C TYR A 793 -34.73 14.29 39.03
N ILE A 794 -35.02 13.28 38.20
CA ILE A 794 -36.33 12.62 38.13
C ILE A 794 -36.15 11.12 38.36
N HIS A 795 -37.06 10.53 39.12
CA HIS A 795 -37.20 9.09 39.28
C HIS A 795 -38.65 8.70 39.12
N GLU A 796 -38.95 7.75 38.23
CA GLU A 796 -40.32 7.30 37.96
C GLU A 796 -40.70 5.98 38.65
N GLY A 797 -39.71 5.27 39.20
CA GLY A 797 -39.90 4.05 39.96
C GLY A 797 -40.17 4.34 41.43
N GLY A 798 -40.66 3.33 42.15
CA GLY A 798 -40.91 3.40 43.60
C GLY A 798 -41.65 4.68 44.02
N CYS A 799 -40.97 5.47 44.85
CA CYS A 799 -41.49 6.67 45.51
C CYS A 799 -41.75 7.88 44.62
N LYS A 800 -41.22 7.88 43.38
CA LYS A 800 -41.36 8.94 42.38
C LYS A 800 -40.97 10.35 42.85
N PHE A 801 -39.92 10.91 42.28
CA PHE A 801 -39.50 12.27 42.59
C PHE A 801 -39.13 13.09 41.37
N ASN A 802 -39.17 14.41 41.56
CA ASN A 802 -38.80 15.40 40.57
C ASN A 802 -38.23 16.61 41.29
N ILE A 803 -36.90 16.64 41.41
CA ILE A 803 -36.16 17.65 42.18
C ILE A 803 -35.59 18.67 41.20
N PRO A 804 -35.96 19.96 41.30
CA PRO A 804 -35.31 21.01 40.53
C PRO A 804 -33.84 21.12 40.87
N ILE A 805 -32.98 21.18 39.84
CA ILE A 805 -31.53 21.27 39.99
C ILE A 805 -30.97 22.47 39.21
N ARG A 806 -29.77 22.89 39.62
CA ARG A 806 -28.87 23.77 38.88
C ARG A 806 -27.61 23.00 38.51
N TRP A 807 -27.14 23.13 37.27
CA TRP A 807 -25.99 22.37 36.78
C TRP A 807 -25.04 23.23 35.94
N LYS A 808 -23.79 22.78 35.81
CA LYS A 808 -22.76 23.38 34.95
C LYS A 808 -21.70 22.35 34.58
N LEU A 809 -20.87 22.66 33.58
CA LEU A 809 -19.65 21.92 33.30
C LEU A 809 -18.46 22.58 33.99
N GLU A 810 -17.64 21.78 34.68
CA GLU A 810 -16.33 22.21 35.15
C GLU A 810 -15.32 22.21 33.98
N ASN A 811 -14.15 22.85 34.15
CA ASN A 811 -13.18 23.06 33.06
C ASN A 811 -12.66 21.77 32.40
N ASP A 812 -12.71 20.64 33.10
CA ASP A 812 -12.29 19.33 32.59
C ASP A 812 -13.45 18.54 31.92
N GLY A 813 -14.63 19.13 31.84
CA GLY A 813 -15.86 18.55 31.31
C GLY A 813 -16.60 17.65 32.30
N THR A 814 -16.32 17.75 33.60
CA THR A 814 -17.12 17.12 34.65
C THR A 814 -18.47 17.84 34.78
N LEU A 815 -19.57 17.07 34.76
CA LEU A 815 -20.91 17.58 35.02
C LEU A 815 -21.11 17.75 36.52
N TYR A 816 -21.24 18.99 36.98
CA TYR A 816 -21.63 19.32 38.35
C TYR A 816 -23.10 19.71 38.39
N TYR A 817 -23.84 19.19 39.36
CA TYR A 817 -25.18 19.68 39.64
C TYR A 817 -25.50 19.70 41.13
N GLU A 818 -26.42 20.58 41.52
CA GLU A 818 -26.92 20.73 42.88
C GLU A 818 -28.43 20.93 42.89
N ALA A 819 -29.10 20.40 43.90
CA ALA A 819 -30.52 20.63 44.08
C ALA A 819 -30.78 22.08 44.52
N VAL A 820 -31.84 22.70 43.98
CA VAL A 820 -32.19 24.10 44.29
C VAL A 820 -32.50 24.31 45.77
N ASP A 821 -32.96 23.27 46.46
CA ASP A 821 -33.24 23.26 47.89
C ASP A 821 -31.98 23.04 48.76
N GLY A 822 -30.81 22.81 48.16
CA GLY A 822 -29.55 22.57 48.85
C GLY A 822 -29.40 21.17 49.45
N SER A 823 -30.27 20.22 49.07
CA SER A 823 -30.27 18.86 49.64
C SER A 823 -29.11 17.98 49.21
N LEU A 824 -28.64 18.13 47.97
CA LEU A 824 -27.57 17.33 47.39
C LEU A 824 -26.76 18.12 46.39
N ASN A 825 -25.52 17.67 46.19
CA ASN A 825 -24.70 18.02 45.03
C ASN A 825 -23.97 16.79 44.52
N GLU A 826 -23.71 16.76 43.22
CA GLU A 826 -23.07 15.62 42.58
C GLU A 826 -22.16 16.05 41.42
N ARG A 827 -21.06 15.32 41.25
CA ARG A 827 -20.14 15.41 40.12
C ARG A 827 -20.15 14.11 39.33
N ILE A 828 -20.30 14.20 38.02
CA ILE A 828 -20.26 13.06 37.10
C ILE A 828 -19.21 13.33 36.03
N ALA A 829 -18.20 12.46 35.96
CA ALA A 829 -17.16 12.51 34.95
C ALA A 829 -17.32 11.32 33.99
N MET A 830 -17.20 11.59 32.70
CA MET A 830 -17.10 10.55 31.68
C MET A 830 -15.72 9.88 31.78
N THR A 831 -15.71 8.55 31.88
CA THR A 831 -14.47 7.75 31.94
C THR A 831 -14.18 7.03 30.63
N ASP A 832 -15.22 6.61 29.89
CA ASP A 832 -15.09 5.95 28.59
C ASP A 832 -16.38 6.09 27.77
N THR A 833 -16.33 5.82 26.46
CA THR A 833 -17.47 5.91 25.54
C THR A 833 -17.37 4.92 24.39
N ASP A 834 -18.49 4.28 24.05
CA ASP A 834 -18.65 3.50 22.81
C ASP A 834 -19.39 4.31 21.72
N GLY A 835 -19.51 5.63 21.88
CA GLY A 835 -20.21 6.53 20.95
C GLY A 835 -21.71 6.67 21.18
N PHE A 836 -22.34 5.70 21.85
CA PHE A 836 -23.77 5.65 22.13
C PHE A 836 -24.06 5.80 23.63
N ARG A 837 -23.22 5.17 24.42
CA ARG A 837 -23.27 5.05 25.86
C ARG A 837 -21.98 5.59 26.45
N PHE A 838 -22.07 6.07 27.68
CA PHE A 838 -20.94 6.63 28.41
C PHE A 838 -20.74 5.89 29.71
N ALA A 839 -19.54 5.36 29.92
CA ALA A 839 -19.14 4.92 31.24
C ALA A 839 -18.83 6.17 32.08
N ILE A 840 -19.40 6.23 33.27
CA ILE A 840 -19.25 7.38 34.15
C ILE A 840 -18.75 7.00 35.54
N LYS A 841 -18.12 7.96 36.19
CA LYS A 841 -17.80 7.96 37.62
C LYS A 841 -18.49 9.14 38.30
N GLY A 842 -19.34 8.82 39.27
CA GLY A 842 -20.12 9.77 40.06
C GLY A 842 -19.54 9.98 41.46
N PHE A 843 -19.66 11.20 41.97
CA PHE A 843 -19.45 11.55 43.36
C PHE A 843 -20.65 12.33 43.89
N ASN A 844 -21.46 11.68 44.72
CA ASN A 844 -22.64 12.27 45.33
C ASN A 844 -22.33 12.74 46.75
N HIS A 845 -22.89 13.87 47.14
CA HIS A 845 -22.91 14.35 48.50
C HIS A 845 -24.32 14.80 48.88
N GLN A 846 -24.85 14.29 50.00
CA GLN A 846 -26.14 14.71 50.54
C GLN A 846 -25.96 15.43 51.87
N THR A 847 -26.63 16.58 52.02
CA THR A 847 -26.53 17.44 53.22
C THR A 847 -26.93 16.68 54.50
N ARG A 848 -27.94 15.80 54.43
CA ARG A 848 -28.39 14.98 55.57
C ARG A 848 -27.30 14.08 56.16
N TRP A 849 -26.31 13.67 55.37
CA TRP A 849 -25.21 12.83 55.87
C TRP A 849 -24.29 13.60 56.82
N GLN A 850 -24.20 14.92 56.67
CA GLN A 850 -23.48 15.79 57.59
C GLN A 850 -24.28 16.06 58.86
N GLU A 851 -25.59 16.21 58.73
CA GLU A 851 -26.48 16.61 59.83
C GLU A 851 -26.79 15.46 60.80
N ASP A 852 -26.80 14.21 60.33
CA ASP A 852 -26.94 13.05 61.20
C ASP A 852 -25.64 12.73 61.95
N ALA A 853 -25.65 13.02 63.26
CA ALA A 853 -24.52 12.79 64.16
C ALA A 853 -24.05 11.33 64.21
N ASN A 854 -24.89 10.36 63.81
CA ASN A 854 -24.53 8.94 63.77
C ASN A 854 -23.74 8.56 62.50
N LEU A 855 -23.81 9.37 61.44
CA LEU A 855 -23.20 9.07 60.14
C LEU A 855 -21.78 9.64 59.98
N GLN A 856 -21.49 10.77 60.63
CA GLN A 856 -20.14 11.37 60.70
C GLN A 856 -19.47 11.63 59.32
N PHE A 857 -20.23 12.15 58.35
CA PHE A 857 -19.67 12.63 57.08
C PHE A 857 -19.14 14.06 57.22
N ALA A 858 -17.92 14.29 56.72
CA ALA A 858 -17.41 15.64 56.52
C ALA A 858 -18.03 16.30 55.27
N ALA A 859 -17.78 17.60 55.09
CA ALA A 859 -18.31 18.35 53.96
C ALA A 859 -17.77 17.89 52.60
N ASP A 860 -16.62 17.22 52.59
CA ASP A 860 -15.97 16.63 51.42
C ASP A 860 -16.10 15.10 51.34
N ASP A 861 -16.79 14.47 52.31
CA ASP A 861 -17.09 13.04 52.31
C ASP A 861 -18.39 12.78 51.52
N GLY A 862 -18.43 11.71 50.73
CA GLY A 862 -19.60 11.35 49.94
C GLY A 862 -19.59 9.91 49.45
N GLU A 863 -20.47 9.64 48.49
CA GLU A 863 -20.58 8.39 47.78
C GLU A 863 -19.79 8.45 46.48
N MET A 864 -18.95 7.45 46.23
CA MET A 864 -18.38 7.22 44.91
C MET A 864 -19.11 6.05 44.24
N TRP A 865 -19.58 6.24 43.02
CA TRP A 865 -20.30 5.21 42.26
C TRP A 865 -19.95 5.29 40.78
N SER A 866 -20.40 4.29 40.01
CA SER A 866 -20.16 4.21 38.57
C SER A 866 -21.36 3.58 37.89
N ASP A 867 -21.63 3.99 36.66
CA ASP A 867 -22.71 3.42 35.85
C ASP A 867 -22.39 3.61 34.36
N ILE A 868 -23.23 3.03 33.51
CA ILE A 868 -23.29 3.35 32.09
C ILE A 868 -24.53 4.21 31.88
N ILE A 869 -24.40 5.30 31.14
CA ILE A 869 -25.52 6.17 30.81
C ILE A 869 -25.74 6.23 29.30
N SER A 870 -26.95 6.60 28.90
CA SER A 870 -27.28 6.96 27.52
C SER A 870 -27.96 8.32 27.52
N LEU A 871 -27.83 9.06 26.41
CA LEU A 871 -28.57 10.31 26.23
C LEU A 871 -29.90 10.03 25.53
N ILE A 872 -30.96 10.65 26.05
CA ILE A 872 -32.29 10.67 25.43
C ILE A 872 -32.74 12.12 25.28
N SER A 873 -33.76 12.35 24.46
CA SER A 873 -34.42 13.67 24.41
C SER A 873 -35.01 14.01 25.78
N ALA A 874 -34.80 15.23 26.27
CA ALA A 874 -35.40 15.72 27.50
C ALA A 874 -36.94 15.70 27.47
N SER A 875 -37.54 15.74 26.27
CA SER A 875 -38.99 15.59 26.05
C SER A 875 -39.49 14.15 26.16
N SER A 876 -38.60 13.16 26.09
CA SER A 876 -38.91 11.74 26.27
C SER A 876 -38.89 11.31 27.74
N VAL A 877 -38.45 12.19 28.65
CA VAL A 877 -38.47 11.91 30.09
C VAL A 877 -39.92 11.94 30.58
N PRO A 878 -40.38 10.93 31.34
CA PRO A 878 -41.72 10.88 31.92
C PRO A 878 -42.04 12.12 32.77
N ASN A 879 -43.26 12.64 32.63
CA ASN A 879 -43.76 13.67 33.52
C ASN A 879 -44.11 13.04 34.87
N VAL A 880 -43.23 13.24 35.86
CA VAL A 880 -43.44 12.81 37.24
C VAL A 880 -43.92 13.99 38.07
N THR A 881 -45.14 13.89 38.60
CA THR A 881 -45.63 14.77 39.67
C THR A 881 -45.32 14.13 41.01
N HIS A 882 -44.67 14.88 41.89
CA HIS A 882 -44.31 14.47 43.24
C HIS A 882 -45.51 13.86 43.99
N GLN A 883 -45.32 12.70 44.63
CA GLN A 883 -46.29 12.14 45.56
C GLN A 883 -45.99 12.70 46.96
N GLU A 884 -46.95 13.38 47.60
CA GLU A 884 -46.74 13.94 48.95
C GLU A 884 -46.32 12.85 49.95
N LEU A 885 -45.34 13.19 50.79
CA LEU A 885 -44.81 12.36 51.85
C LEU A 885 -45.81 12.31 53.02
N LEU A 886 -45.92 11.16 53.70
CA LEU A 886 -46.73 11.05 54.92
C LEU A 886 -45.94 11.61 56.12
N ASP A 887 -46.54 12.57 56.83
CA ASP A 887 -46.00 13.14 58.09
C ASP A 887 -46.04 12.16 59.29
N ASN A 888 -46.17 10.83 59.10
CA ASN A 888 -46.35 9.91 60.22
C ASN A 888 -45.78 8.49 59.96
N PRO A 889 -44.98 7.92 60.89
CA PRO A 889 -44.42 6.59 60.74
C PRO A 889 -45.42 5.53 61.25
N GLU A 890 -46.26 5.00 60.36
CA GLU A 890 -46.86 3.68 60.56
C GLU A 890 -46.44 2.77 59.41
N ILE A 891 -45.51 1.86 59.73
CA ILE A 891 -44.87 0.88 58.84
C ILE A 891 -45.92 -0.08 58.26
N PRO A 892 -45.97 -0.29 56.93
CA PRO A 892 -46.41 -1.55 56.34
C PRO A 892 -45.21 -2.39 55.89
N GLU A 893 -45.22 -3.69 56.22
CA GLU A 893 -44.23 -4.67 55.77
C GLU A 893 -44.31 -4.89 54.24
N GLU A 894 -43.48 -4.20 53.46
CA GLU A 894 -42.80 -4.70 52.24
C GLU A 894 -41.87 -3.60 51.70
N GLY A 895 -40.55 -3.86 51.75
CA GLY A 895 -39.52 -2.82 51.78
C GLY A 895 -39.16 -2.14 50.44
N PRO A 896 -38.53 -0.95 50.48
CA PRO A 896 -38.08 -0.23 49.30
C PRO A 896 -36.81 -0.83 48.68
N ILE A 897 -36.71 -0.74 47.35
CA ILE A 897 -35.56 -1.18 46.54
C ILE A 897 -34.48 -0.08 46.52
N ALA A 898 -33.22 -0.51 46.46
CA ALA A 898 -32.02 0.32 46.40
C ALA A 898 -32.11 1.46 45.35
N GLY A 899 -31.79 2.69 45.75
CA GLY A 899 -31.75 3.88 44.88
C GLY A 899 -32.93 4.84 45.02
N THR A 900 -34.00 4.43 45.70
CA THR A 900 -35.23 5.23 45.90
C THR A 900 -35.31 5.79 47.31
N VAL A 901 -34.37 6.67 47.68
CA VAL A 901 -34.49 7.45 48.93
C VAL A 901 -34.81 8.89 48.56
N LEU A 902 -36.05 9.29 48.82
CA LEU A 902 -36.44 10.70 48.87
C LEU A 902 -35.70 11.41 50.01
N ASN A 903 -35.63 12.73 49.88
CA ASN A 903 -34.78 13.72 50.58
C ASN A 903 -34.61 13.60 52.12
N ASP A 904 -35.37 12.75 52.78
CA ASP A 904 -35.55 12.70 54.24
C ASP A 904 -35.61 11.30 54.86
N GLY A 905 -35.50 10.22 54.06
CA GLY A 905 -35.66 8.85 54.58
C GLY A 905 -37.10 8.47 54.93
N LEU A 906 -38.10 9.19 54.41
CA LEU A 906 -39.52 8.85 54.58
C LEU A 906 -40.01 7.89 53.49
N GLU A 907 -40.97 7.03 53.87
CA GLU A 907 -41.67 6.11 52.96
C GLU A 907 -42.87 6.80 52.27
N CYS A 908 -43.22 6.35 51.07
CA CYS A 908 -44.27 6.98 50.27
C CYS A 908 -45.69 6.58 50.67
N ALA A 909 -46.63 7.50 50.46
CA ALA A 909 -48.05 7.24 50.63
C ALA A 909 -48.56 6.18 49.61
N PRO A 910 -49.31 5.15 50.03
CA PRO A 910 -49.94 4.22 49.10
C PRO A 910 -50.96 4.93 48.19
N PRO A 911 -51.19 4.43 46.96
CA PRO A 911 -52.13 5.05 46.02
C PRO A 911 -53.54 5.13 46.63
N ALA A 912 -54.26 6.23 46.36
CA ALA A 912 -55.62 6.40 46.82
C ALA A 912 -56.51 5.24 46.33
N PRO A 913 -57.35 4.63 47.20
CA PRO A 913 -58.23 3.55 46.78
C PRO A 913 -59.20 4.05 45.70
N PRO A 914 -59.57 3.21 44.71
CA PRO A 914 -60.48 3.60 43.65
C PRO A 914 -61.83 4.07 44.25
N PRO A 915 -62.48 5.08 43.64
CA PRO A 915 -63.76 5.60 44.15
C PRO A 915 -64.78 4.46 44.26
N GLN A 916 -65.38 4.31 45.44
CA GLN A 916 -66.48 3.37 45.62
C GLN A 916 -67.59 3.68 44.61
N PRO A 917 -68.17 2.66 43.95
CA PRO A 917 -69.36 2.86 43.13
C PRO A 917 -70.46 3.47 44.01
N ALA A 918 -71.08 4.54 43.53
CA ALA A 918 -72.24 5.13 44.21
C ALA A 918 -73.38 4.10 44.32
N PRO A 919 -74.19 4.13 45.40
CA PRO A 919 -75.28 3.19 45.62
C PRO A 919 -76.39 3.25 44.57
#